data_AF-A0A100VMZ4-F1
#
_entry.id   AF-A0A100VMZ4-F1
#
_cell.length_a   1.000
_cell.length_b   1.000
_cell.length_c   1.000
_cell.angle_alpha   90.00
_cell.angle_beta   90.00
_cell.angle_gamma   90.00
#
_symmetry.space_group_name_H-M   'P 1'
#
loop_
_entity.id
_entity.type
_entity.pdbx_description
1 polymer ?
#
loop_
_entity_poly.entity_id
_entity_poly.type
_entity_poly.pdbx_seq_one_letter_code
_entity_poly.pdbx_strand_id
1 'polypeptide(L)'
;MRLRKGFIVFLMALLLIGTMYPTSGYALSDHSDAIITTTSSTENVDVSMEDTALIGEEYLDGIDPDFYEEPEGVDEVIEEPEDAPTVTDDTYGGNFFAPQAMAMADGTLTMSPGDSYTFTNNGSATRSLSTNAATARSSAYDYVIYRPDGSIMSENMNSISSLSVGSGYTAVITSTGQNPFTVTIRPEFSYSVSTNPAMLRVSLSKGESYRYFNEGTQSRVLSADTSTAQDRKIDYASYKEDGSLVASNFETTGKPSLAEGNEIIITGAGSQPVSVGFPYEVYTGEWSDEPAYTRITLNQGESYQFTNISSKSDALQTDGTTKDKHDYVVYLPNGTESSTGTNTTTKPTVAAGRTAVVTLVTATPVTYGVPYRTFDVQKAGGDAITRITVYPGESMIFSNNGSLANPIKNNASSTNGAVFDYVLYTAENVVHSDGFNKNTNPIIRSQGYAVVTVAGQVPIEFSYTDDFSVEESMEPAYHRVTLKQGESVTFWNNSTAREYLDSDASTSQGRIFDYVTYYPDGTERSTRKATAVEPVVFYGNKAVVTGVSAQPVTIGAIYTIFDVEDRPNEALTKITVSPGQSVIFHNGGSLSNPIRSNAKKLGALFDIVVYKADGRAHSDKFNSNVSLATIPSGGEAVVTVGGSTPVLFEYTDDFSVVDSQEPAYLRVTLNKGESYAFTNISSDSKRLRNDASSSAGRVYDYTIYNVDGTVSSSRTATAIEPLVLGGKKVVVTNISDQPITYGGIYRVFRGQDDQVPSPESEITVNQGQSAVFTNPGSEPAQIERIAGVNSVVDYTVYDKSNKALYFVEGMSHATWDIPAGATLVVTVVSTEPVTIQYQSPVTASLSQEPALIKRNLTPNNTLLFSNTSPYEALFVGSPSEGGTYDYVIRNQNQVVVKEGKNATGGQFVPGKSDIQVHNVSAQTLKFVGAYRHFTVKEVEVEFLTLYENTETALPTVQQGNVYYRFSPYSSDKYRIAIKESGDFSIEPRIELYSDKELSIPVAASIEQEQVYGEQYTVLEWELQGGQNYYLKLSEKDGKPIQGVIKAAWMNIRNDNSYEYGYGNQLLKVVLFTGDQIVFEYDRNGNLTKRTKKIFPFN
;
A
#
# COMPACT_ATOMS: atom_id res chain seq x y z
N MET A 1 1.10 20.66 31.05
CA MET A 1 2.44 21.12 31.53
C MET A 1 3.10 21.96 30.42
N ARG A 2 4.02 22.89 30.69
CA ARG A 2 4.62 23.81 29.67
C ARG A 2 6.08 23.43 29.32
N LEU A 3 6.63 24.09 28.28
CA LEU A 3 7.94 23.88 27.60
C LEU A 3 7.92 22.74 26.55
N ARG A 4 8.45 22.87 25.31
CA ARG A 4 9.15 23.99 24.62
C ARG A 4 8.60 24.23 23.20
N LYS A 5 8.70 25.47 22.71
CA LYS A 5 8.77 25.83 21.26
C LYS A 5 10.06 26.61 21.04
N GLY A 6 10.71 26.50 19.87
CA GLY A 6 11.78 27.44 19.49
C GLY A 6 12.93 26.90 18.64
N PHE A 7 12.69 26.64 17.34
CA PHE A 7 13.67 26.72 16.23
C PHE A 7 12.82 26.71 14.94
N ILE A 8 12.37 27.84 14.39
CA ILE A 8 13.14 28.80 13.57
C ILE A 8 13.75 28.06 12.37
N VAL A 9 13.04 27.95 11.24
CA VAL A 9 12.91 28.99 10.19
C VAL A 9 14.27 29.30 9.55
N PHE A 10 14.75 28.41 8.69
CA PHE A 10 15.89 28.66 7.81
C PHE A 10 15.93 27.77 6.54
N LEU A 11 14.84 27.69 5.77
CA LEU A 11 14.89 27.30 4.34
C LEU A 11 13.61 27.71 3.60
N MET A 12 13.52 28.99 3.22
CA MET A 12 12.38 29.58 2.50
C MET A 12 12.84 30.67 1.51
N ALA A 13 14.01 30.45 0.90
CA ALA A 13 14.60 31.29 -0.14
C ALA A 13 15.54 30.41 -0.99
N LEU A 14 15.44 30.54 -2.33
CA LEU A 14 15.87 29.57 -3.37
C LEU A 14 14.88 28.39 -3.51
N LEU A 15 14.29 28.09 -4.66
CA LEU A 15 14.43 28.68 -6.01
C LEU A 15 13.11 29.24 -6.58
N LEU A 16 13.25 30.22 -7.47
CA LEU A 16 12.27 30.69 -8.45
C LEU A 16 13.02 30.89 -9.79
N ILE A 17 12.30 31.06 -10.92
CA ILE A 17 12.74 30.75 -12.31
C ILE A 17 12.64 29.24 -12.55
N GLY A 18 11.96 28.68 -13.56
CA GLY A 18 11.36 29.19 -14.81
C GLY A 18 11.67 28.14 -15.90
N THR A 19 10.73 27.61 -16.69
CA THR A 19 10.12 28.26 -17.86
C THR A 19 8.79 27.64 -18.33
N MET A 20 7.89 28.51 -18.83
CA MET A 20 7.06 28.42 -20.06
C MET A 20 6.56 27.06 -20.63
N TYR A 21 5.25 27.00 -20.94
CA TYR A 21 4.59 26.01 -21.81
C TYR A 21 5.08 26.06 -23.27
N PRO A 22 4.83 25.00 -24.06
CA PRO A 22 3.68 25.08 -24.98
C PRO A 22 2.76 23.84 -24.98
N THR A 23 1.57 23.99 -25.58
CA THR A 23 0.52 22.97 -25.66
C THR A 23 0.53 22.16 -26.96
N SER A 24 0.36 20.84 -26.85
CA SER A 24 -0.22 19.95 -27.86
C SER A 24 -0.79 18.71 -27.12
N GLY A 25 -1.77 17.97 -27.63
CA GLY A 25 -2.52 18.13 -28.88
C GLY A 25 -3.25 16.84 -29.23
N TYR A 26 -4.12 16.36 -28.33
CA TYR A 26 -4.80 15.06 -28.51
C TYR A 26 -5.87 15.14 -29.59
N ALA A 27 -5.68 14.34 -30.65
CA ALA A 27 -6.67 14.16 -31.71
C ALA A 27 -7.74 13.13 -31.30
N LEU A 28 -8.96 13.34 -31.79
CA LEU A 28 -10.03 12.36 -31.74
C LEU A 28 -9.77 11.21 -32.72
N SER A 29 -10.08 9.99 -32.31
CA SER A 29 -10.32 8.86 -33.22
C SER A 29 -11.31 7.88 -32.59
N ASP A 30 -12.60 8.18 -32.72
CA ASP A 30 -13.64 7.15 -32.58
C ASP A 30 -13.52 6.13 -33.70
N HIS A 31 -13.80 4.85 -33.40
CA HIS A 31 -14.43 3.94 -34.36
C HIS A 31 -15.12 2.77 -33.66
N SER A 32 -16.42 2.98 -33.40
CA SER A 32 -17.55 2.10 -33.73
C SER A 32 -17.36 0.58 -33.90
N ASP A 33 -18.32 -0.13 -33.27
CA ASP A 33 -18.89 -1.47 -33.56
C ASP A 33 -18.40 -2.63 -32.67
N ALA A 34 -19.21 -3.43 -31.95
CA ALA A 34 -20.56 -4.02 -32.15
C ALA A 34 -20.57 -5.31 -33.01
N ILE A 35 -21.45 -6.30 -32.81
CA ILE A 35 -22.63 -6.39 -31.92
C ILE A 35 -22.28 -7.26 -30.67
N ILE A 36 -22.95 -8.26 -30.06
CA ILE A 36 -24.23 -9.00 -30.19
C ILE A 36 -24.75 -9.26 -28.74
N THR A 37 -26.06 -9.44 -28.52
CA THR A 37 -26.72 -9.74 -27.23
C THR A 37 -26.91 -11.23 -26.91
N THR A 38 -27.14 -11.56 -25.63
CA THR A 38 -27.89 -12.76 -25.18
C THR A 38 -28.86 -12.39 -24.06
N THR A 39 -30.06 -12.99 -24.05
CA THR A 39 -31.22 -12.55 -23.24
C THR A 39 -31.93 -13.68 -22.51
N SER A 40 -32.02 -13.59 -21.18
CA SER A 40 -33.11 -14.14 -20.33
C SER A 40 -32.80 -13.87 -18.85
N SER A 41 -33.76 -13.74 -17.93
CA SER A 41 -35.18 -13.34 -18.02
C SER A 41 -35.73 -13.15 -16.61
N THR A 42 -36.42 -12.06 -16.31
CA THR A 42 -37.20 -11.93 -15.07
C THR A 42 -38.32 -10.90 -15.25
N GLU A 43 -39.54 -11.29 -14.93
CA GLU A 43 -40.68 -10.38 -14.83
C GLU A 43 -40.67 -9.72 -13.44
N ASN A 44 -40.97 -8.42 -13.35
CA ASN A 44 -42.32 -8.03 -12.95
C ASN A 44 -42.61 -6.54 -13.17
N VAL A 45 -43.80 -6.33 -13.73
CA VAL A 45 -44.58 -5.08 -13.87
C VAL A 45 -45.13 -4.67 -12.48
N ASP A 46 -45.47 -3.42 -12.18
CA ASP A 46 -45.06 -2.07 -12.63
C ASP A 46 -45.75 -1.06 -11.67
N VAL A 47 -45.29 0.19 -11.57
CA VAL A 47 -45.94 1.24 -10.77
C VAL A 47 -45.91 2.57 -11.53
N SER A 48 -47.04 2.95 -12.11
CA SER A 48 -47.24 4.27 -12.70
C SER A 48 -48.00 5.21 -11.75
N MET A 49 -47.45 6.40 -11.57
CA MET A 49 -48.20 7.62 -11.24
C MET A 49 -48.38 8.40 -12.54
N GLU A 50 -49.53 9.04 -12.76
CA GLU A 50 -49.67 10.11 -13.75
C GLU A 50 -50.44 11.29 -13.14
N ASP A 51 -50.03 12.50 -13.52
CA ASP A 51 -50.68 13.76 -13.18
C ASP A 51 -52.04 13.91 -13.88
N THR A 52 -52.92 14.77 -13.33
CA THR A 52 -54.04 15.36 -14.08
C THR A 52 -54.23 16.83 -13.72
N ALA A 53 -54.48 17.68 -14.72
CA ALA A 53 -54.72 19.11 -14.52
C ALA A 53 -55.62 19.73 -15.63
N LEU A 54 -56.73 20.37 -15.21
CA LEU A 54 -57.56 21.34 -15.95
C LEU A 54 -58.36 20.77 -17.17
N ILE A 55 -59.39 21.41 -17.74
CA ILE A 55 -59.83 22.84 -17.79
C ILE A 55 -61.38 22.98 -17.95
N GLY A 56 -61.96 24.15 -17.65
CA GLY A 56 -63.34 24.62 -18.01
C GLY A 56 -64.32 24.72 -16.82
N GLU A 57 -64.77 25.88 -16.33
CA GLU A 57 -65.71 26.90 -16.88
C GLU A 57 -67.17 26.39 -17.00
N GLU A 58 -68.26 27.12 -16.68
CA GLU A 58 -68.59 28.58 -16.61
C GLU A 58 -69.79 28.73 -15.59
N TYR A 59 -70.01 29.78 -14.77
CA TYR A 59 -70.52 31.14 -15.09
C TYR A 59 -70.52 32.10 -13.86
N LEU A 60 -70.70 33.41 -14.14
CA LEU A 60 -70.85 34.61 -13.26
C LEU A 60 -71.99 34.54 -12.20
N ASP A 61 -72.16 35.43 -11.21
CA ASP A 61 -71.72 36.84 -10.90
C ASP A 61 -71.57 36.98 -9.35
N GLY A 62 -71.01 38.00 -8.68
CA GLY A 62 -70.49 39.34 -9.05
C GLY A 62 -70.53 40.28 -7.82
N ILE A 63 -69.86 41.46 -7.87
CA ILE A 63 -69.79 42.56 -6.86
C ILE A 63 -68.66 42.46 -5.78
N ASP A 64 -68.05 43.63 -5.56
CA ASP A 64 -66.90 44.05 -4.74
C ASP A 64 -67.09 45.59 -4.51
N PRO A 65 -66.45 46.35 -3.57
CA PRO A 65 -65.52 46.03 -2.47
C PRO A 65 -65.97 46.61 -1.09
N ASP A 66 -65.01 46.72 -0.15
CA ASP A 66 -64.67 47.93 0.65
C ASP A 66 -64.93 48.03 2.19
N PHE A 67 -63.84 48.49 2.85
CA PHE A 67 -63.71 49.34 4.06
C PHE A 67 -63.69 48.82 5.53
N TYR A 68 -62.44 48.76 6.05
CA TYR A 68 -61.88 49.46 7.24
C TYR A 68 -62.20 49.09 8.72
N GLU A 69 -61.20 49.44 9.56
CA GLU A 69 -61.20 49.74 11.02
C GLU A 69 -61.35 48.63 12.08
N GLU A 70 -60.19 48.19 12.61
CA GLU A 70 -59.91 48.19 14.06
C GLU A 70 -60.10 49.63 14.63
N PRO A 71 -60.55 49.85 15.89
CA PRO A 71 -59.73 49.52 17.06
C PRO A 71 -60.46 49.14 18.38
N GLU A 72 -59.61 48.88 19.39
CA GLU A 72 -59.79 48.70 20.83
C GLU A 72 -61.07 49.26 21.52
N GLY A 73 -61.55 48.53 22.55
CA GLY A 73 -61.82 49.16 23.84
C GLY A 73 -62.96 48.61 24.73
N VAL A 74 -62.70 48.70 26.05
CA VAL A 74 -63.66 48.86 27.18
C VAL A 74 -64.40 47.61 27.71
N ASP A 75 -63.79 47.08 28.77
CA ASP A 75 -64.32 46.78 30.11
C ASP A 75 -65.42 45.74 30.40
N GLU A 76 -65.25 45.21 31.61
CA GLU A 76 -65.96 44.18 32.36
C GLU A 76 -67.50 44.29 32.37
N VAL A 77 -68.16 43.15 32.13
CA VAL A 77 -69.37 42.77 32.87
C VAL A 77 -69.16 41.37 33.44
N ILE A 78 -69.21 41.25 34.77
CA ILE A 78 -69.27 39.95 35.45
C ILE A 78 -70.75 39.55 35.50
N GLU A 79 -71.11 38.47 34.81
CA GLU A 79 -72.33 37.73 35.10
C GLU A 79 -71.96 36.46 35.89
N GLU A 80 -72.41 36.38 37.14
CA GLU A 80 -72.43 35.13 37.90
C GLU A 80 -73.55 34.24 37.29
N PRO A 81 -73.28 32.99 36.92
CA PRO A 81 -74.34 32.08 36.48
C PRO A 81 -75.22 31.70 37.69
N GLU A 82 -76.54 31.90 37.58
CA GLU A 82 -77.48 31.48 38.62
C GLU A 82 -77.43 29.97 38.87
N ASP A 83 -77.36 29.57 40.15
CA ASP A 83 -77.44 28.17 40.57
C ASP A 83 -78.78 27.54 40.16
N ALA A 84 -78.73 26.57 39.24
CA ALA A 84 -79.87 25.72 38.95
C ALA A 84 -80.01 24.64 40.04
N PRO A 85 -81.19 24.47 40.68
CA PRO A 85 -81.34 23.56 41.81
C PRO A 85 -81.17 22.09 41.39
N THR A 86 -80.13 21.45 41.91
CA THR A 86 -79.89 20.00 41.82
C THR A 86 -80.73 19.26 42.86
N VAL A 87 -81.51 18.27 42.41
CA VAL A 87 -82.21 17.36 43.32
C VAL A 87 -81.23 16.28 43.78
N THR A 88 -80.61 16.52 44.93
CA THR A 88 -79.76 15.55 45.67
C THR A 88 -80.53 14.92 46.82
N ASP A 89 -79.96 13.91 47.46
CA ASP A 89 -80.60 13.12 48.53
C ASP A 89 -81.05 13.98 49.73
N ASP A 90 -80.32 15.05 50.05
CA ASP A 90 -80.67 16.06 51.07
C ASP A 90 -82.02 16.77 50.81
N THR A 91 -82.60 16.63 49.61
CA THR A 91 -83.96 17.13 49.30
C THR A 91 -85.04 16.31 49.99
N TYR A 92 -84.76 15.08 50.44
CA TYR A 92 -85.72 14.22 51.19
C TYR A 92 -85.80 14.57 52.68
N GLY A 93 -85.82 15.86 53.00
CA GLY A 93 -86.10 16.39 54.34
C GLY A 93 -87.46 15.90 54.86
N GLY A 94 -87.43 14.95 55.80
CA GLY A 94 -88.55 14.07 56.10
C GLY A 94 -89.85 14.76 56.55
N ASN A 95 -90.83 14.83 55.64
CA ASN A 95 -92.24 15.07 55.96
C ASN A 95 -93.03 13.76 55.95
N PHE A 96 -93.69 13.45 57.07
CA PHE A 96 -94.53 12.26 57.21
C PHE A 96 -95.81 12.36 56.36
N PHE A 97 -95.79 11.75 55.17
CA PHE A 97 -97.02 11.46 54.43
C PHE A 97 -97.57 10.10 54.86
N ALA A 98 -98.76 10.10 55.46
CA ALA A 98 -99.43 8.87 55.85
C ALA A 98 -99.83 8.04 54.60
N PRO A 99 -99.75 6.69 54.65
CA PRO A 99 -100.06 5.85 53.50
C PRO A 99 -101.55 5.96 53.14
N GLN A 100 -101.85 6.66 52.05
CA GLN A 100 -103.19 6.64 51.46
C GLN A 100 -103.40 5.28 50.79
N ALA A 101 -104.56 4.66 51.05
CA ALA A 101 -104.90 3.36 50.50
C ALA A 101 -105.02 3.40 48.96
N MET A 102 -104.72 2.28 48.31
CA MET A 102 -104.73 2.13 46.84
C MET A 102 -105.96 2.77 46.18
N ALA A 103 -105.74 3.84 45.43
CA ALA A 103 -106.78 4.53 44.69
C ALA A 103 -107.05 3.80 43.36
N MET A 104 -108.11 2.98 43.33
CA MET A 104 -108.69 2.48 42.09
C MET A 104 -109.50 3.61 41.43
N ALA A 105 -108.89 4.35 40.51
CA ALA A 105 -109.47 5.56 39.93
C ALA A 105 -109.24 5.68 38.41
N ASP A 106 -110.30 6.04 37.69
CA ASP A 106 -110.22 6.66 36.37
C ASP A 106 -109.94 8.15 36.58
N GLY A 107 -108.86 8.69 36.02
CA GLY A 107 -108.50 10.09 36.29
C GLY A 107 -107.14 10.56 35.81
N THR A 108 -106.74 11.74 36.29
CA THR A 108 -105.42 12.32 36.04
C THR A 108 -104.74 12.66 37.36
N LEU A 109 -103.46 12.29 37.47
CA LEU A 109 -102.57 12.62 38.58
C LEU A 109 -101.55 13.63 38.08
N THR A 110 -101.45 14.78 38.72
CA THR A 110 -100.35 15.73 38.50
C THR A 110 -99.16 15.30 39.34
N MET A 111 -98.00 15.11 38.72
CA MET A 111 -96.71 14.87 39.37
C MET A 111 -95.87 16.15 39.28
N SER A 112 -95.59 16.74 40.45
CA SER A 112 -94.70 17.87 40.68
C SER A 112 -93.23 17.43 40.61
N PRO A 113 -92.26 18.31 40.36
CA PRO A 113 -90.83 17.96 40.45
C PRO A 113 -90.50 17.31 41.80
N GLY A 114 -89.79 16.17 41.80
CA GLY A 114 -89.49 15.35 42.98
C GLY A 114 -90.56 14.31 43.36
N ASP A 115 -91.83 14.47 42.92
CA ASP A 115 -92.89 13.51 43.24
C ASP A 115 -92.56 12.11 42.70
N SER A 116 -92.69 11.09 43.55
CA SER A 116 -92.44 9.69 43.22
C SER A 116 -93.68 8.83 43.49
N TYR A 117 -94.06 8.01 42.52
CA TYR A 117 -95.29 7.20 42.55
C TYR A 117 -95.07 5.81 41.95
N THR A 118 -95.74 4.82 42.53
CA THR A 118 -95.72 3.41 42.12
C THR A 118 -97.08 3.03 41.52
N PHE A 119 -97.08 2.42 40.33
CA PHE A 119 -98.27 2.07 39.54
C PHE A 119 -98.27 0.58 39.16
N THR A 120 -99.21 -0.20 39.67
CA THR A 120 -99.34 -1.63 39.33
C THR A 120 -100.51 -1.87 38.38
N ASN A 121 -100.26 -2.54 37.25
CA ASN A 121 -101.30 -2.93 36.30
C ASN A 121 -101.97 -4.24 36.74
N ASN A 122 -103.17 -4.13 37.31
CA ASN A 122 -104.00 -5.26 37.73
C ASN A 122 -104.86 -5.83 36.60
N GLY A 123 -104.81 -5.24 35.40
CA GLY A 123 -105.49 -5.72 34.21
C GLY A 123 -104.80 -6.92 33.56
N SER A 124 -105.58 -7.79 32.90
CA SER A 124 -105.13 -9.06 32.31
C SER A 124 -104.27 -8.95 31.04
N ALA A 125 -103.82 -7.75 30.68
CA ALA A 125 -103.03 -7.48 29.49
C ALA A 125 -102.20 -6.20 29.66
N THR A 126 -101.16 -6.04 28.85
CA THR A 126 -100.34 -4.82 28.82
C THR A 126 -101.22 -3.58 28.58
N ARG A 127 -100.93 -2.50 29.31
CA ARG A 127 -101.60 -1.20 29.18
C ARG A 127 -100.59 -0.07 29.14
N SER A 128 -100.92 0.98 28.39
CA SER A 128 -100.11 2.20 28.42
C SER A 128 -100.59 3.13 29.52
N LEU A 129 -99.63 3.57 30.34
CA LEU A 129 -99.78 4.63 31.32
C LEU A 129 -99.36 5.93 30.62
N SER A 130 -100.36 6.76 30.29
CA SER A 130 -100.16 7.89 29.37
C SER A 130 -99.73 9.15 30.11
N THR A 131 -98.80 9.91 29.55
CA THR A 131 -98.30 11.16 30.13
C THR A 131 -98.35 12.31 29.13
N ASN A 132 -98.31 13.56 29.59
CA ASN A 132 -98.16 14.74 28.73
C ASN A 132 -96.74 15.37 28.80
N ALA A 133 -95.76 14.66 29.38
CA ALA A 133 -94.40 15.19 29.56
C ALA A 133 -93.77 15.64 28.22
N ALA A 134 -93.99 14.92 27.13
CA ALA A 134 -93.51 15.31 25.80
C ALA A 134 -94.12 16.62 25.22
N THR A 135 -95.19 17.16 25.81
CA THR A 135 -95.79 18.45 25.40
C THR A 135 -95.71 19.53 26.47
N ALA A 136 -95.36 19.18 27.71
CA ALA A 136 -95.05 20.11 28.77
C ALA A 136 -93.57 20.54 28.71
N ARG A 137 -93.30 21.84 28.55
CA ARG A 137 -91.92 22.35 28.43
C ARG A 137 -91.12 22.04 29.69
N SER A 138 -89.93 21.48 29.52
CA SER A 138 -89.01 21.13 30.61
C SER A 138 -89.57 20.14 31.64
N SER A 139 -90.60 19.37 31.28
CA SER A 139 -91.06 18.22 32.06
C SER A 139 -90.39 16.94 31.59
N ALA A 140 -89.97 16.11 32.54
CA ALA A 140 -89.36 14.80 32.32
C ALA A 140 -89.57 13.94 33.57
N TYR A 141 -89.43 12.62 33.43
CA TYR A 141 -89.48 11.69 34.55
C TYR A 141 -88.58 10.50 34.35
N ASP A 142 -88.08 9.98 35.45
CA ASP A 142 -87.37 8.71 35.50
C ASP A 142 -88.38 7.59 35.76
N TYR A 143 -88.12 6.39 35.26
CA TYR A 143 -88.96 5.24 35.54
C TYR A 143 -88.21 3.92 35.59
N VAL A 144 -88.76 2.98 36.34
CA VAL A 144 -88.39 1.56 36.30
C VAL A 144 -89.66 0.73 36.33
N ILE A 145 -89.77 -0.23 35.41
CA ILE A 145 -90.86 -1.22 35.37
C ILE A 145 -90.32 -2.56 35.86
N TYR A 146 -90.92 -3.12 36.90
CA TYR A 146 -90.65 -4.43 37.48
C TYR A 146 -91.70 -5.46 37.07
N ARG A 147 -91.28 -6.71 36.91
CA ARG A 147 -92.11 -7.90 36.72
C ARG A 147 -92.69 -8.38 38.06
N PRO A 148 -93.67 -9.33 38.06
CA PRO A 148 -94.23 -9.90 39.29
C PRO A 148 -93.21 -10.69 40.15
N ASP A 149 -92.04 -11.02 39.60
CA ASP A 149 -90.94 -11.69 40.28
C ASP A 149 -89.88 -10.70 40.84
N GLY A 150 -90.16 -9.39 40.78
CA GLY A 150 -89.24 -8.32 41.19
C GLY A 150 -88.16 -7.99 40.17
N SER A 151 -88.01 -8.76 39.09
CA SER A 151 -86.98 -8.50 38.07
C SER A 151 -87.34 -7.31 37.18
N ILE A 152 -86.35 -6.51 36.79
CA ILE A 152 -86.58 -5.30 36.00
C ILE A 152 -86.93 -5.67 34.54
N MET A 153 -88.04 -5.13 34.04
CA MET A 153 -88.42 -5.18 32.63
C MET A 153 -87.67 -4.11 31.82
N SER A 154 -87.81 -2.85 32.21
CA SER A 154 -87.29 -1.70 31.46
C SER A 154 -87.23 -0.45 32.34
N GLU A 155 -86.22 0.37 32.09
CA GLU A 155 -85.83 1.53 32.87
C GLU A 155 -85.43 2.68 31.94
N ASN A 156 -85.58 3.93 32.39
CA ASN A 156 -84.98 5.09 31.72
C ASN A 156 -84.89 6.29 32.66
N MET A 157 -83.96 7.20 32.36
CA MET A 157 -83.80 8.50 33.02
C MET A 157 -84.25 9.63 32.06
N ASN A 158 -84.84 10.70 32.60
CA ASN A 158 -85.30 11.87 31.87
C ASN A 158 -86.26 11.54 30.69
N SER A 159 -87.13 10.54 30.86
CA SER A 159 -88.14 10.14 29.87
C SER A 159 -89.24 11.20 29.73
N ILE A 160 -89.79 11.31 28.52
CA ILE A 160 -90.97 12.12 28.20
C ILE A 160 -92.11 11.28 27.59
N SER A 161 -91.90 9.98 27.43
CA SER A 161 -92.72 9.08 26.61
C SER A 161 -93.59 8.16 27.46
N SER A 162 -94.90 8.14 27.18
CA SER A 162 -95.90 7.25 27.81
C SER A 162 -95.43 5.80 27.92
N LEU A 163 -95.55 5.20 29.10
CA LEU A 163 -95.02 3.88 29.40
C LEU A 163 -95.96 2.77 28.94
N SER A 164 -95.45 1.53 28.84
CA SER A 164 -96.24 0.32 28.59
C SER A 164 -95.95 -0.71 29.68
N VAL A 165 -96.92 -0.94 30.56
CA VAL A 165 -96.79 -1.78 31.76
C VAL A 165 -97.51 -3.11 31.52
N GLY A 166 -96.80 -4.23 31.70
CA GLY A 166 -97.32 -5.59 31.51
C GLY A 166 -98.42 -5.97 32.52
N SER A 167 -99.14 -7.06 32.26
CA SER A 167 -100.13 -7.62 33.20
C SER A 167 -99.44 -8.05 34.51
N GLY A 168 -99.84 -7.47 35.64
CA GLY A 168 -99.22 -7.69 36.96
C GLY A 168 -97.87 -7.00 37.17
N TYR A 169 -97.44 -6.14 36.25
CA TYR A 169 -96.16 -5.42 36.35
C TYR A 169 -96.35 -4.11 37.13
N THR A 170 -95.30 -3.65 37.79
CA THR A 170 -95.28 -2.44 38.61
C THR A 170 -94.29 -1.43 38.05
N ALA A 171 -94.72 -0.20 37.79
CA ALA A 171 -93.87 0.89 37.35
C ALA A 171 -93.68 1.91 38.49
N VAL A 172 -92.44 2.15 38.91
CA VAL A 172 -92.09 3.30 39.75
C VAL A 172 -91.71 4.45 38.81
N ILE A 173 -92.22 5.66 39.09
CA ILE A 173 -91.97 6.87 38.31
C ILE A 173 -91.59 8.00 39.26
N THR A 174 -90.57 8.78 38.93
CA THR A 174 -90.16 9.99 39.66
C THR A 174 -90.10 11.17 38.70
N SER A 175 -90.72 12.30 39.07
CA SER A 175 -90.69 13.53 38.28
C SER A 175 -89.34 14.22 38.40
N THR A 176 -88.63 14.38 37.28
CA THR A 176 -87.24 14.89 37.24
C THR A 176 -87.06 16.10 36.32
N GLY A 177 -88.12 16.57 35.67
CA GLY A 177 -88.16 17.87 34.99
C GLY A 177 -88.46 19.03 35.93
N GLN A 178 -88.21 20.25 35.46
CA GLN A 178 -88.44 21.50 36.20
C GLN A 178 -89.92 21.89 36.29
N ASN A 179 -90.79 21.32 35.44
CA ASN A 179 -92.23 21.61 35.42
C ASN A 179 -93.09 20.35 35.68
N PRO A 180 -94.21 20.48 36.39
CA PRO A 180 -95.13 19.37 36.64
C PRO A 180 -95.76 18.81 35.36
N PHE A 181 -96.05 17.52 35.35
CA PHE A 181 -96.75 16.84 34.25
C PHE A 181 -97.92 15.99 34.79
N THR A 182 -98.84 15.59 33.92
CA THR A 182 -99.99 14.76 34.28
C THR A 182 -99.85 13.34 33.73
N VAL A 183 -100.13 12.35 34.59
CA VAL A 183 -100.32 10.94 34.24
C VAL A 183 -101.82 10.66 34.16
N THR A 184 -102.28 10.09 33.04
CA THR A 184 -103.66 9.58 32.88
C THR A 184 -103.72 8.13 33.36
N ILE A 185 -104.44 7.91 34.47
CA ILE A 185 -104.59 6.62 35.14
C ILE A 185 -105.89 5.97 34.66
N ARG A 186 -105.80 4.70 34.24
CA ARG A 186 -106.94 3.89 33.79
C ARG A 186 -107.44 2.99 34.93
N PRO A 187 -108.72 2.55 34.92
CA PRO A 187 -109.26 1.64 35.94
C PRO A 187 -108.49 0.35 36.20
N GLU A 188 -107.68 -0.12 35.24
CA GLU A 188 -106.84 -1.31 35.41
C GLU A 188 -105.57 -1.07 36.28
N PHE A 189 -105.21 0.18 36.58
CA PHE A 189 -104.06 0.51 37.42
C PHE A 189 -104.48 0.86 38.86
N SER A 190 -103.76 0.32 39.85
CA SER A 190 -103.69 0.88 41.20
C SER A 190 -102.40 1.68 41.35
N TYR A 191 -102.43 2.76 42.14
CA TYR A 191 -101.22 3.53 42.43
C TYR A 191 -101.11 3.96 43.90
N SER A 192 -99.89 4.28 44.31
CA SER A 192 -99.53 4.84 45.62
C SER A 192 -98.35 5.79 45.50
N VAL A 193 -98.18 6.72 46.46
CA VAL A 193 -96.91 7.45 46.64
C VAL A 193 -95.80 6.43 46.91
N SER A 194 -94.61 6.66 46.34
CA SER A 194 -93.39 5.92 46.67
C SER A 194 -92.55 6.72 47.67
N THR A 195 -91.99 6.07 48.68
CA THR A 195 -90.98 6.69 49.57
C THR A 195 -89.62 6.78 48.92
N ASN A 196 -89.40 6.02 47.85
CA ASN A 196 -88.12 5.87 47.15
C ASN A 196 -88.26 6.42 45.72
N PRO A 197 -87.24 7.10 45.16
CA PRO A 197 -87.26 7.47 43.75
C PRO A 197 -87.15 6.22 42.85
N ALA A 198 -87.52 6.34 41.57
CA ALA A 198 -87.39 5.26 40.60
C ALA A 198 -85.92 4.85 40.37
N MET A 199 -85.01 5.83 40.40
CA MET A 199 -83.58 5.68 40.11
C MET A 199 -82.75 6.25 41.27
N LEU A 200 -81.74 5.49 41.72
CA LEU A 200 -80.62 6.02 42.50
C LEU A 200 -79.72 6.79 41.53
N ARG A 201 -79.98 8.09 41.40
CA ARG A 201 -79.25 8.98 40.50
C ARG A 201 -78.47 10.05 41.24
N VAL A 202 -77.33 10.44 40.66
CA VAL A 202 -76.54 11.60 41.09
C VAL A 202 -76.16 12.43 39.87
N SER A 203 -75.80 13.70 40.12
CA SER A 203 -75.16 14.57 39.14
C SER A 203 -73.69 14.71 39.52
N LEU A 204 -72.77 14.36 38.61
CA LEU A 204 -71.33 14.42 38.85
C LEU A 204 -70.72 15.59 38.10
N SER A 205 -70.15 16.54 38.82
CA SER A 205 -69.27 17.59 38.30
C SER A 205 -67.86 17.02 38.03
N LYS A 206 -66.98 17.81 37.42
CA LYS A 206 -65.63 17.33 37.06
C LYS A 206 -64.80 16.94 38.29
N GLY A 207 -64.40 15.68 38.37
CA GLY A 207 -63.66 15.07 39.48
C GLY A 207 -64.54 14.44 40.56
N GLU A 208 -65.83 14.81 40.65
CA GLU A 208 -66.75 14.19 41.62
C GLU A 208 -67.02 12.74 41.24
N SER A 209 -67.01 11.86 42.25
CA SER A 209 -67.03 10.40 42.05
C SER A 209 -68.05 9.72 42.96
N TYR A 210 -68.80 8.77 42.39
CA TYR A 210 -69.82 8.01 43.08
C TYR A 210 -69.71 6.53 42.75
N ARG A 211 -69.93 5.69 43.76
CA ARG A 211 -69.81 4.23 43.70
C ARG A 211 -71.21 3.62 43.70
N TYR A 212 -71.44 2.66 42.82
CA TYR A 212 -72.65 1.84 42.77
C TYR A 212 -72.30 0.37 43.00
N PHE A 213 -73.15 -0.34 43.73
CA PHE A 213 -73.10 -1.80 43.90
C PHE A 213 -74.42 -2.43 43.44
N ASN A 214 -74.36 -3.63 42.88
CA ASN A 214 -75.53 -4.36 42.38
C ASN A 214 -75.89 -5.53 43.30
N GLU A 215 -76.90 -5.33 44.12
CA GLU A 215 -77.46 -6.36 45.01
C GLU A 215 -78.42 -7.32 44.27
N GLY A 216 -78.71 -7.04 43.00
CA GLY A 216 -79.62 -7.82 42.16
C GLY A 216 -78.96 -8.85 41.24
N THR A 217 -79.75 -9.88 40.91
CA THR A 217 -79.38 -10.99 40.01
C THR A 217 -79.41 -10.64 38.51
N GLN A 218 -79.45 -9.35 38.18
CA GLN A 218 -79.54 -8.87 36.80
C GLN A 218 -78.48 -7.83 36.50
N SER A 219 -77.81 -7.97 35.34
CA SER A 219 -76.99 -6.90 34.81
C SER A 219 -77.86 -5.79 34.20
N ARG A 220 -77.50 -4.54 34.45
CA ARG A 220 -78.15 -3.34 33.89
C ARG A 220 -77.13 -2.43 33.23
N VAL A 221 -77.55 -1.70 32.20
CA VAL A 221 -76.77 -0.62 31.60
C VAL A 221 -77.03 0.66 32.38
N LEU A 222 -75.97 1.44 32.64
CA LEU A 222 -76.05 2.73 33.30
C LEU A 222 -77.02 3.67 32.55
N SER A 223 -78.00 4.22 33.27
CA SER A 223 -78.76 5.36 32.74
C SER A 223 -77.94 6.62 32.96
N ALA A 224 -77.62 7.32 31.87
CA ALA A 224 -76.85 8.56 31.92
C ALA A 224 -77.25 9.52 30.79
N ASP A 225 -77.01 10.82 30.95
CA ASP A 225 -77.23 11.84 29.91
C ASP A 225 -75.93 12.28 29.20
N THR A 226 -74.93 11.38 29.19
CA THR A 226 -73.64 11.56 28.52
C THR A 226 -73.77 12.06 27.07
N SER A 227 -73.01 13.10 26.73
CA SER A 227 -73.15 13.85 25.48
C SER A 227 -71.83 14.49 25.05
N THR A 228 -71.31 14.10 23.88
CA THR A 228 -70.07 14.68 23.32
C THR A 228 -70.24 16.16 22.95
N ALA A 229 -71.43 16.55 22.47
CA ALA A 229 -71.71 17.92 22.02
C ALA A 229 -71.89 18.93 23.18
N GLN A 230 -72.10 18.45 24.40
CA GLN A 230 -72.19 19.25 25.62
C GLN A 230 -71.02 18.96 26.58
N ASP A 231 -70.00 18.20 26.14
CA ASP A 231 -68.89 17.72 26.97
C ASP A 231 -69.33 17.14 28.33
N ARG A 232 -70.41 16.33 28.32
CA ARG A 232 -70.86 15.50 29.44
C ARG A 232 -70.26 14.10 29.29
N LYS A 233 -69.08 13.89 29.88
CA LYS A 233 -68.31 12.65 29.85
C LYS A 233 -68.14 12.07 31.26
N ILE A 234 -67.94 10.77 31.34
CA ILE A 234 -67.55 10.04 32.55
C ILE A 234 -66.24 9.28 32.36
N ASP A 235 -65.49 9.12 33.45
CA ASP A 235 -64.59 7.98 33.62
C ASP A 235 -65.35 6.90 34.39
N TYR A 236 -65.10 5.61 34.11
CA TYR A 236 -65.65 4.52 34.93
C TYR A 236 -64.68 3.36 35.12
N ALA A 237 -64.77 2.69 36.25
CA ALA A 237 -64.08 1.42 36.51
C ALA A 237 -64.98 0.48 37.33
N SER A 238 -65.27 -0.69 36.79
CA SER A 238 -66.08 -1.73 37.43
C SER A 238 -65.23 -2.90 37.89
N TYR A 239 -65.45 -3.32 39.13
CA TYR A 239 -64.72 -4.39 39.82
C TYR A 239 -65.71 -5.46 40.30
N LYS A 240 -65.22 -6.68 40.51
CA LYS A 240 -65.98 -7.67 41.29
C LYS A 240 -65.75 -7.47 42.80
N GLU A 241 -66.50 -8.18 43.61
CA GLU A 241 -66.24 -8.39 45.05
C GLU A 241 -64.78 -8.80 45.37
N ASP A 242 -64.09 -9.52 44.46
CA ASP A 242 -62.66 -9.89 44.62
C ASP A 242 -61.67 -8.75 44.31
N GLY A 243 -62.16 -7.54 44.04
CA GLY A 243 -61.38 -6.37 43.66
C GLY A 243 -60.80 -6.41 42.24
N SER A 244 -61.00 -7.48 41.46
CA SER A 244 -60.44 -7.58 40.11
C SER A 244 -61.23 -6.75 39.11
N LEU A 245 -60.51 -5.95 38.32
CA LEU A 245 -61.09 -5.10 37.28
C LEU A 245 -61.80 -5.94 36.21
N VAL A 246 -63.05 -5.57 35.92
CA VAL A 246 -63.92 -6.20 34.92
C VAL A 246 -63.95 -5.40 33.63
N ALA A 247 -64.19 -4.08 33.73
CA ALA A 247 -64.18 -3.15 32.61
C ALA A 247 -63.92 -1.72 33.10
N SER A 248 -63.27 -0.91 32.27
CA SER A 248 -63.01 0.50 32.53
C SER A 248 -63.05 1.31 31.23
N ASN A 249 -63.30 2.61 31.32
CA ASN A 249 -63.11 3.53 30.19
C ASN A 249 -62.87 4.98 30.69
N PHE A 250 -62.20 5.77 29.86
CA PHE A 250 -61.71 7.13 30.15
C PHE A 250 -62.32 8.15 29.19
N GLU A 251 -62.70 9.33 29.69
CA GLU A 251 -63.31 10.44 28.92
C GLU A 251 -64.52 10.01 28.06
N THR A 252 -65.28 9.00 28.50
CA THR A 252 -66.26 8.31 27.66
C THR A 252 -67.66 8.91 27.74
N THR A 253 -68.42 8.76 26.66
CA THR A 253 -69.89 8.89 26.66
C THR A 253 -70.59 7.53 26.65
N GLY A 254 -69.84 6.44 26.60
CA GLY A 254 -70.35 5.07 26.66
C GLY A 254 -70.96 4.74 28.02
N LYS A 255 -72.04 3.96 28.01
CA LYS A 255 -72.81 3.60 29.20
C LYS A 255 -72.43 2.18 29.63
N PRO A 256 -71.68 1.99 30.73
CA PRO A 256 -71.24 0.66 31.17
C PRO A 256 -72.42 -0.21 31.64
N SER A 257 -72.25 -1.53 31.60
CA SER A 257 -73.15 -2.47 32.26
C SER A 257 -72.56 -2.97 33.57
N LEU A 258 -73.29 -2.82 34.68
CA LEU A 258 -72.94 -3.43 35.96
C LEU A 258 -73.54 -4.84 36.02
N ALA A 259 -72.78 -5.83 36.49
CA ALA A 259 -73.23 -7.22 36.65
C ALA A 259 -73.64 -7.53 38.10
N GLU A 260 -74.26 -8.68 38.34
CA GLU A 260 -74.58 -9.19 39.69
C GLU A 260 -73.30 -9.28 40.56
N GLY A 261 -73.35 -8.77 41.79
CA GLY A 261 -72.22 -8.85 42.75
C GLY A 261 -70.99 -8.02 42.38
N ASN A 262 -71.09 -7.13 41.39
CA ASN A 262 -70.04 -6.18 41.04
C ASN A 262 -70.33 -4.78 41.61
N GLU A 263 -69.27 -4.00 41.74
CA GLU A 263 -69.33 -2.55 41.92
C GLU A 263 -68.86 -1.80 40.66
N ILE A 264 -69.16 -0.50 40.60
CA ILE A 264 -68.59 0.45 39.64
C ILE A 264 -68.42 1.82 40.29
N ILE A 265 -67.21 2.38 40.16
CA ILE A 265 -66.94 3.78 40.45
C ILE A 265 -67.09 4.55 39.14
N ILE A 266 -67.82 5.67 39.21
CA ILE A 266 -68.06 6.58 38.09
C ILE A 266 -67.61 7.98 38.53
N THR A 267 -66.84 8.66 37.68
CA THR A 267 -66.30 10.00 37.93
C THR A 267 -66.74 10.95 36.82
N GLY A 268 -67.16 12.17 37.15
CA GLY A 268 -67.40 13.22 36.15
C GLY A 268 -66.08 13.64 35.48
N ALA A 269 -65.96 13.46 34.16
CA ALA A 269 -64.73 13.75 33.41
C ALA A 269 -64.84 15.03 32.56
N GLY A 270 -66.04 15.32 32.06
CA GLY A 270 -66.33 16.46 31.21
C GLY A 270 -66.40 17.80 31.95
N SER A 271 -66.44 18.90 31.20
CA SER A 271 -66.59 20.27 31.71
C SER A 271 -68.03 20.65 32.09
N GLN A 272 -69.02 19.82 31.76
CA GLN A 272 -70.40 19.97 32.19
C GLN A 272 -70.83 18.80 33.09
N PRO A 273 -71.56 19.04 34.19
CA PRO A 273 -72.06 17.97 35.05
C PRO A 273 -72.92 16.96 34.29
N VAL A 274 -72.81 15.70 34.69
CA VAL A 274 -73.47 14.55 34.05
C VAL A 274 -74.35 13.81 35.06
N SER A 275 -75.63 13.62 34.72
CA SER A 275 -76.52 12.77 35.49
C SER A 275 -76.25 11.31 35.17
N VAL A 276 -76.10 10.48 36.20
CA VAL A 276 -75.89 9.03 36.12
C VAL A 276 -76.78 8.31 37.13
N GLY A 277 -77.20 7.07 36.86
CA GLY A 277 -78.00 6.30 37.80
C GLY A 277 -78.37 4.87 37.40
N PHE A 278 -78.78 4.10 38.41
CA PHE A 278 -79.35 2.76 38.31
C PHE A 278 -80.70 2.67 39.06
N PRO A 279 -81.55 1.65 38.82
CA PRO A 279 -82.80 1.44 39.55
C PRO A 279 -82.65 1.39 41.08
N TYR A 280 -83.41 2.20 41.82
CA TYR A 280 -83.18 2.40 43.25
C TYR A 280 -83.40 1.13 44.10
N GLU A 281 -84.42 0.32 43.80
CA GLU A 281 -84.81 -0.82 44.65
C GLU A 281 -83.85 -2.03 44.55
N VAL A 282 -82.80 -1.95 43.73
CA VAL A 282 -81.91 -3.08 43.37
C VAL A 282 -80.42 -2.70 43.45
N TYR A 283 -80.10 -1.41 43.52
CA TYR A 283 -78.73 -0.88 43.49
C TYR A 283 -78.51 0.08 44.66
N THR A 284 -77.43 -0.15 45.41
CA THR A 284 -76.96 0.75 46.48
C THR A 284 -75.77 1.57 45.98
N GLY A 285 -75.42 2.64 46.71
CA GLY A 285 -74.31 3.50 46.32
C GLY A 285 -73.96 4.59 47.33
N GLU A 286 -72.78 5.18 47.14
CA GLU A 286 -72.15 6.15 48.04
C GLU A 286 -71.25 7.14 47.28
N TRP A 287 -71.08 8.35 47.81
CA TRP A 287 -70.02 9.26 47.35
C TRP A 287 -68.65 8.66 47.67
N SER A 288 -67.69 8.79 46.75
CA SER A 288 -66.41 8.06 46.80
C SER A 288 -65.23 9.03 46.67
N ASP A 289 -64.38 9.10 47.69
CA ASP A 289 -63.08 9.79 47.61
C ASP A 289 -62.11 9.07 46.62
N GLU A 290 -62.36 7.79 46.34
CA GLU A 290 -61.67 7.06 45.28
C GLU A 290 -62.30 7.41 43.91
N PRO A 291 -61.53 7.96 42.95
CA PRO A 291 -62.01 8.15 41.59
C PRO A 291 -61.98 6.84 40.78
N ALA A 292 -62.68 6.81 39.65
CA ALA A 292 -62.59 5.69 38.72
C ALA A 292 -61.18 5.52 38.13
N TYR A 293 -60.50 6.65 37.89
CA TYR A 293 -59.18 6.74 37.25
C TYR A 293 -58.24 7.65 38.03
N THR A 294 -56.99 7.24 38.20
CA THR A 294 -55.88 8.14 38.53
C THR A 294 -55.56 8.97 37.29
N ARG A 295 -55.65 10.31 37.40
CA ARG A 295 -55.43 11.25 36.29
C ARG A 295 -54.19 12.09 36.53
N ILE A 296 -53.25 12.10 35.57
CA ILE A 296 -52.02 12.90 35.60
C ILE A 296 -51.94 13.72 34.31
N THR A 297 -51.95 15.05 34.41
CA THR A 297 -51.65 15.92 33.28
C THR A 297 -50.15 16.19 33.24
N LEU A 298 -49.51 15.89 32.12
CA LEU A 298 -48.10 16.18 31.85
C LEU A 298 -47.97 17.45 31.02
N ASN A 299 -46.94 18.25 31.30
CA ASN A 299 -46.45 19.31 30.41
C ASN A 299 -45.26 18.78 29.59
N GLN A 300 -44.79 19.55 28.60
CA GLN A 300 -43.64 19.16 27.78
C GLN A 300 -42.39 18.94 28.64
N GLY A 301 -41.74 17.77 28.49
CA GLY A 301 -40.61 17.36 29.31
C GLY A 301 -40.97 16.91 30.73
N GLU A 302 -42.26 16.70 31.05
CA GLU A 302 -42.65 16.04 32.30
C GLU A 302 -42.89 14.54 32.11
N SER A 303 -42.50 13.79 33.15
CA SER A 303 -42.31 12.35 33.11
C SER A 303 -42.91 11.67 34.35
N TYR A 304 -43.72 10.64 34.14
CA TYR A 304 -44.40 9.87 35.19
C TYR A 304 -44.29 8.37 34.98
N GLN A 305 -44.28 7.61 36.09
CA GLN A 305 -44.25 6.15 36.11
C GLN A 305 -45.60 5.56 36.54
N PHE A 306 -46.00 4.48 35.88
CA PHE A 306 -47.27 3.78 36.01
C PHE A 306 -47.00 2.28 36.16
N THR A 307 -47.03 1.77 37.39
CA THR A 307 -46.75 0.37 37.74
C THR A 307 -48.05 -0.41 37.85
N ASN A 308 -48.27 -1.38 36.96
CA ASN A 308 -49.47 -2.23 37.00
C ASN A 308 -49.36 -3.25 38.13
N ILE A 309 -50.10 -2.99 39.22
CA ILE A 309 -50.16 -3.84 40.43
C ILE A 309 -51.25 -4.92 40.34
N SER A 310 -52.01 -4.97 39.24
CA SER A 310 -53.06 -5.97 39.00
C SER A 310 -52.52 -7.28 38.39
N SER A 311 -53.37 -8.29 38.29
CA SER A 311 -53.06 -9.61 37.71
C SER A 311 -53.24 -9.71 36.19
N LYS A 312 -53.59 -8.62 35.50
CA LYS A 312 -53.86 -8.59 34.05
C LYS A 312 -53.03 -7.51 33.36
N SER A 313 -52.82 -7.63 32.05
CA SER A 313 -52.34 -6.52 31.24
C SER A 313 -53.45 -5.49 31.02
N ASP A 314 -53.11 -4.21 31.10
CA ASP A 314 -53.99 -3.07 30.82
C ASP A 314 -53.21 -1.97 30.09
N ALA A 315 -53.86 -1.01 29.47
CA ALA A 315 -53.23 0.05 28.68
C ALA A 315 -53.56 1.44 29.23
N LEU A 316 -52.52 2.29 29.34
CA LEU A 316 -52.70 3.69 29.72
C LEU A 316 -53.69 4.35 28.78
N GLN A 317 -54.61 5.15 29.33
CA GLN A 317 -55.50 6.01 28.58
C GLN A 317 -54.99 7.45 28.58
N THR A 318 -55.59 8.26 27.70
CA THR A 318 -55.22 9.66 27.51
C THR A 318 -56.28 10.38 26.69
N ASP A 319 -56.41 11.69 26.91
CA ASP A 319 -57.22 12.65 26.14
C ASP A 319 -56.48 13.21 24.90
N GLY A 320 -55.17 12.95 24.78
CA GLY A 320 -54.30 13.44 23.71
C GLY A 320 -54.69 12.95 22.32
N THR A 321 -54.45 13.81 21.32
CA THR A 321 -54.82 13.56 19.91
C THR A 321 -53.69 12.87 19.14
N THR A 322 -53.90 12.57 17.85
CA THR A 322 -52.83 12.05 16.98
C THR A 322 -51.70 13.06 16.71
N LYS A 323 -51.87 14.34 17.07
CA LYS A 323 -50.81 15.36 16.99
C LYS A 323 -49.87 15.32 18.19
N ASP A 324 -50.40 14.98 19.36
CA ASP A 324 -49.69 15.06 20.63
C ASP A 324 -48.81 13.82 20.80
N LYS A 325 -47.53 14.00 21.13
CA LYS A 325 -46.50 12.95 21.07
C LYS A 325 -45.85 12.75 22.41
N HIS A 326 -45.61 11.49 22.75
CA HIS A 326 -44.87 11.08 23.93
C HIS A 326 -43.77 10.07 23.57
N ASP A 327 -42.75 10.03 24.44
CA ASP A 327 -41.87 8.88 24.57
C ASP A 327 -42.44 7.95 25.66
N TYR A 328 -42.20 6.65 25.54
CA TYR A 328 -42.45 5.71 26.62
C TYR A 328 -41.43 4.57 26.65
N VAL A 329 -41.28 3.97 27.83
CA VAL A 329 -40.61 2.68 28.04
C VAL A 329 -41.44 1.83 28.99
N VAL A 330 -41.54 0.53 28.73
CA VAL A 330 -42.17 -0.46 29.62
C VAL A 330 -41.11 -1.40 30.15
N TYR A 331 -40.79 -1.26 31.43
CA TYR A 331 -39.81 -2.06 32.15
C TYR A 331 -40.42 -3.36 32.70
N LEU A 332 -39.61 -4.42 32.74
CA LEU A 332 -39.85 -5.64 33.49
C LEU A 332 -39.71 -5.38 35.01
N PRO A 333 -40.19 -6.29 35.89
CA PRO A 333 -40.06 -6.14 37.35
C PRO A 333 -38.61 -6.07 37.88
N ASN A 334 -37.61 -6.37 37.05
CA ASN A 334 -36.18 -6.25 37.34
C ASN A 334 -35.52 -5.00 36.71
N GLY A 335 -36.31 -4.04 36.23
CA GLY A 335 -35.82 -2.78 35.64
C GLY A 335 -35.34 -2.87 34.18
N THR A 336 -35.36 -4.05 33.56
CA THR A 336 -34.96 -4.22 32.14
C THR A 336 -36.03 -3.71 31.18
N GLU A 337 -35.67 -2.99 30.12
CA GLU A 337 -36.62 -2.59 29.07
C GLU A 337 -37.22 -3.83 28.39
N SER A 338 -38.54 -3.85 28.23
CA SER A 338 -39.26 -4.84 27.41
C SER A 338 -39.91 -4.25 26.16
N SER A 339 -40.18 -2.95 26.12
CA SER A 339 -40.62 -2.23 24.92
C SER A 339 -40.50 -0.72 25.10
N THR A 340 -40.43 0.00 23.98
CA THR A 340 -40.26 1.45 23.94
C THR A 340 -41.06 2.05 22.77
N GLY A 341 -41.51 3.28 22.92
CA GLY A 341 -42.01 4.13 21.85
C GLY A 341 -41.32 5.49 21.90
N THR A 342 -40.99 6.06 20.75
CA THR A 342 -40.30 7.36 20.66
C THR A 342 -41.09 8.28 19.74
N ASN A 343 -41.36 9.52 20.19
CA ASN A 343 -42.12 10.54 19.47
C ASN A 343 -43.47 10.01 18.90
N THR A 344 -44.18 9.22 19.71
CA THR A 344 -45.29 8.37 19.27
C THR A 344 -46.65 8.79 19.87
N THR A 345 -47.73 8.27 19.30
CA THR A 345 -49.10 8.33 19.84
C THR A 345 -49.55 6.97 20.38
N THR A 346 -48.73 5.91 20.25
CA THR A 346 -49.07 4.57 20.73
C THR A 346 -49.13 4.56 22.26
N LYS A 347 -50.31 4.24 22.82
CA LYS A 347 -50.48 4.08 24.26
C LYS A 347 -49.76 2.80 24.73
N PRO A 348 -48.93 2.83 25.78
CA PRO A 348 -48.24 1.64 26.26
C PRO A 348 -49.20 0.66 26.96
N THR A 349 -49.13 -0.62 26.58
CA THR A 349 -49.78 -1.73 27.30
C THR A 349 -48.82 -2.29 28.35
N VAL A 350 -49.24 -2.26 29.61
CA VAL A 350 -48.44 -2.63 30.77
C VAL A 350 -48.96 -3.95 31.31
N ALA A 351 -48.13 -5.00 31.28
CA ALA A 351 -48.47 -6.29 31.87
C ALA A 351 -48.37 -6.27 33.40
N ALA A 352 -48.99 -7.24 34.07
CA ALA A 352 -48.91 -7.42 35.52
C ALA A 352 -47.47 -7.33 36.05
N GLY A 353 -47.25 -6.52 37.07
CA GLY A 353 -45.94 -6.28 37.71
C GLY A 353 -44.95 -5.42 36.92
N ARG A 354 -45.33 -4.90 35.75
CA ARG A 354 -44.47 -4.01 34.93
C ARG A 354 -44.73 -2.54 35.22
N THR A 355 -43.75 -1.71 34.88
CA THR A 355 -43.83 -0.24 35.00
C THR A 355 -43.68 0.40 33.64
N ALA A 356 -44.61 1.26 33.24
CA ALA A 356 -44.41 2.17 32.12
C ALA A 356 -43.92 3.54 32.64
N VAL A 357 -42.86 4.08 32.05
CA VAL A 357 -42.53 5.51 32.17
C VAL A 357 -42.97 6.20 30.89
N VAL A 358 -43.61 7.36 31.02
CA VAL A 358 -44.10 8.17 29.89
C VAL A 358 -43.62 9.60 30.06
N THR A 359 -43.08 10.17 28.98
CA THR A 359 -42.61 11.57 28.89
C THR A 359 -43.32 12.28 27.76
N LEU A 360 -43.92 13.44 28.03
CA LEU A 360 -44.61 14.21 26.99
C LEU A 360 -43.62 15.05 26.17
N VAL A 361 -43.63 14.89 24.85
CA VAL A 361 -42.68 15.52 23.91
C VAL A 361 -43.29 16.76 23.23
N THR A 362 -44.62 16.86 23.13
CA THR A 362 -45.34 18.02 22.57
C THR A 362 -45.63 19.12 23.59
N ALA A 363 -45.78 20.35 23.10
CA ALA A 363 -46.07 21.54 23.90
C ALA A 363 -47.50 21.60 24.46
N THR A 364 -48.49 20.97 23.80
CA THR A 364 -49.84 20.79 24.34
C THR A 364 -49.76 19.92 25.60
N PRO A 365 -50.24 20.34 26.78
CA PRO A 365 -50.36 19.45 27.93
C PRO A 365 -51.36 18.34 27.66
N VAL A 366 -51.10 17.14 28.19
CA VAL A 366 -51.90 15.92 27.93
C VAL A 366 -52.19 15.20 29.25
N THR A 367 -53.44 14.81 29.47
CA THR A 367 -53.81 13.95 30.60
C THR A 367 -53.63 12.49 30.23
N TYR A 368 -52.94 11.74 31.10
CA TYR A 368 -52.87 10.29 31.09
C TYR A 368 -53.72 9.73 32.24
N GLY A 369 -54.38 8.61 31.99
CA GLY A 369 -55.32 7.99 32.91
C GLY A 369 -55.11 6.48 33.02
N VAL A 370 -55.13 5.96 34.24
CA VAL A 370 -55.18 4.52 34.55
C VAL A 370 -56.25 4.23 35.62
N PRO A 371 -56.92 3.05 35.63
CA PRO A 371 -57.93 2.77 36.64
C PRO A 371 -57.33 2.78 38.06
N TYR A 372 -57.98 3.47 38.99
CA TYR A 372 -57.36 3.88 40.26
C TYR A 372 -56.78 2.72 41.09
N ARG A 373 -57.42 1.55 41.08
CA ARG A 373 -57.01 0.39 41.87
C ARG A 373 -56.07 -0.59 41.15
N THR A 374 -55.79 -0.43 39.85
CA THR A 374 -54.94 -1.37 39.10
C THR A 374 -53.51 -0.87 38.87
N PHE A 375 -53.22 0.40 39.13
CA PHE A 375 -51.89 0.98 38.96
C PHE A 375 -51.45 1.79 40.19
N ASP A 376 -50.21 1.62 40.59
CA ASP A 376 -49.46 2.59 41.38
C ASP A 376 -48.84 3.64 40.44
N VAL A 377 -48.96 4.92 40.78
CA VAL A 377 -48.63 6.05 39.89
C VAL A 377 -47.82 7.09 40.64
N GLN A 378 -46.61 7.38 40.15
CA GLN A 378 -45.64 8.25 40.83
C GLN A 378 -44.95 9.15 39.80
N LYS A 379 -44.39 10.29 40.22
CA LYS A 379 -43.54 11.12 39.34
C LYS A 379 -42.24 10.36 39.06
N ALA A 380 -41.78 10.36 37.80
CA ALA A 380 -40.55 9.65 37.42
C ALA A 380 -39.30 10.40 37.92
N GLY A 381 -38.20 9.67 38.11
CA GLY A 381 -36.90 10.24 38.50
C GLY A 381 -36.14 10.94 37.35
N GLY A 382 -36.60 10.75 36.11
CA GLY A 382 -36.03 11.27 34.88
C GLY A 382 -36.98 11.03 33.71
N ASP A 383 -36.50 11.21 32.48
CA ASP A 383 -37.28 10.98 31.27
C ASP A 383 -37.26 9.52 30.83
N ALA A 384 -38.36 9.07 30.21
CA ALA A 384 -38.51 7.69 29.71
C ALA A 384 -37.38 7.30 28.73
N ILE A 385 -36.86 8.26 27.96
CA ILE A 385 -35.75 8.03 27.02
C ILE A 385 -34.74 9.16 27.16
N THR A 386 -33.60 8.84 27.76
CA THR A 386 -32.45 9.76 27.85
C THR A 386 -31.77 9.89 26.48
N ARG A 387 -31.25 11.09 26.20
CA ARG A 387 -30.59 11.43 24.93
C ARG A 387 -29.23 12.07 25.18
N ILE A 388 -28.25 11.73 24.36
CA ILE A 388 -26.91 12.32 24.38
C ILE A 388 -26.43 12.61 22.97
N THR A 389 -25.94 13.83 22.73
CA THR A 389 -25.29 14.21 21.48
C THR A 389 -23.79 13.97 21.61
N VAL A 390 -23.24 13.17 20.71
CA VAL A 390 -21.81 12.86 20.61
C VAL A 390 -21.25 13.56 19.38
N TYR A 391 -20.15 14.31 19.51
CA TYR A 391 -19.57 15.12 18.44
C TYR A 391 -18.49 14.37 17.65
N PRO A 392 -18.14 14.79 16.42
CA PRO A 392 -17.10 14.17 15.60
C PRO A 392 -15.77 13.93 16.33
N GLY A 393 -15.34 12.66 16.40
CA GLY A 393 -14.14 12.20 17.08
C GLY A 393 -14.32 11.84 18.57
N GLU A 394 -15.46 12.18 19.19
CA GLU A 394 -15.77 11.76 20.56
C GLU A 394 -16.22 10.30 20.60
N SER A 395 -16.02 9.67 21.77
CA SER A 395 -16.32 8.25 21.99
C SER A 395 -17.03 8.04 23.33
N MET A 396 -17.96 7.08 23.37
CA MET A 396 -18.80 6.76 24.53
C MET A 396 -18.84 5.25 24.75
N ILE A 397 -18.95 4.84 26.02
CA ILE A 397 -19.32 3.47 26.41
C ILE A 397 -20.81 3.45 26.77
N PHE A 398 -21.55 2.49 26.22
CA PHE A 398 -22.93 2.18 26.58
C PHE A 398 -23.00 0.75 27.14
N SER A 399 -23.30 0.60 28.43
CA SER A 399 -23.34 -0.69 29.12
C SER A 399 -24.77 -1.10 29.43
N ASN A 400 -25.18 -2.29 28.97
CA ASN A 400 -26.52 -2.83 29.16
C ASN A 400 -26.60 -3.59 30.51
N ASN A 401 -27.20 -2.95 31.52
CA ASN A 401 -27.42 -3.52 32.84
C ASN A 401 -28.69 -4.39 32.91
N GLY A 402 -29.50 -4.41 31.84
CA GLY A 402 -30.68 -5.24 31.71
C GLY A 402 -30.41 -6.73 31.48
N SER A 403 -31.47 -7.54 31.59
CA SER A 403 -31.48 -8.98 31.36
C SER A 403 -31.88 -9.40 29.94
N LEU A 404 -31.99 -8.44 29.01
CA LEU A 404 -32.34 -8.65 27.60
C LEU A 404 -31.30 -7.97 26.70
N ALA A 405 -31.30 -8.30 25.40
CA ALA A 405 -30.42 -7.65 24.43
C ALA A 405 -31.16 -6.47 23.78
N ASN A 406 -30.85 -5.25 24.24
CA ASN A 406 -31.58 -4.04 23.89
C ASN A 406 -30.73 -3.11 22.97
N PRO A 407 -31.36 -2.32 22.08
CA PRO A 407 -30.64 -1.43 21.15
C PRO A 407 -30.42 -0.03 21.74
N ILE A 408 -29.24 0.55 21.51
CA ILE A 408 -29.10 2.01 21.58
C ILE A 408 -29.56 2.62 20.25
N LYS A 409 -30.53 3.54 20.32
CA LYS A 409 -31.10 4.20 19.14
C LYS A 409 -30.22 5.38 18.73
N ASN A 410 -30.26 5.78 17.46
CA ASN A 410 -29.60 7.00 17.01
C ASN A 410 -30.30 7.68 15.82
N ASN A 411 -29.96 8.94 15.57
CA ASN A 411 -30.48 9.76 14.45
C ASN A 411 -29.58 9.77 13.19
N ALA A 412 -28.57 8.89 13.11
CA ALA A 412 -27.60 8.92 12.01
C ALA A 412 -28.24 8.57 10.67
N SER A 413 -29.13 7.58 10.64
CA SER A 413 -29.83 7.14 9.41
C SER A 413 -30.68 8.24 8.74
N SER A 414 -31.16 9.24 9.49
CA SER A 414 -31.90 10.39 8.97
C SER A 414 -31.03 11.62 8.68
N THR A 415 -29.71 11.54 8.88
CA THR A 415 -28.80 12.69 8.86
C THR A 415 -27.67 12.46 7.84
N ASN A 416 -27.67 13.21 6.75
CA ASN A 416 -26.68 13.02 5.68
C ASN A 416 -25.24 13.28 6.18
N GLY A 417 -24.34 12.32 5.97
CA GLY A 417 -22.95 12.39 6.45
C GLY A 417 -22.73 12.01 7.93
N ALA A 418 -23.80 11.66 8.66
CA ALA A 418 -23.69 11.08 9.99
C ALA A 418 -23.38 9.57 9.89
N VAL A 419 -22.19 9.19 10.36
CA VAL A 419 -21.77 7.79 10.54
C VAL A 419 -20.97 7.68 11.84
N PHE A 420 -21.04 6.51 12.45
CA PHE A 420 -20.26 6.15 13.63
C PHE A 420 -19.67 4.75 13.49
N ASP A 421 -18.61 4.50 14.22
CA ASP A 421 -18.07 3.17 14.43
C ASP A 421 -18.57 2.63 15.78
N TYR A 422 -18.74 1.32 15.91
CA TYR A 422 -18.97 0.69 17.20
C TYR A 422 -18.29 -0.69 17.32
N VAL A 423 -17.99 -1.11 18.54
CA VAL A 423 -17.54 -2.48 18.87
C VAL A 423 -18.31 -2.97 20.09
N LEU A 424 -18.86 -4.19 20.01
CA LEU A 424 -19.74 -4.80 21.00
C LEU A 424 -19.01 -5.92 21.76
N TYR A 425 -19.00 -5.78 23.08
CA TYR A 425 -18.30 -6.65 24.02
C TYR A 425 -19.30 -7.43 24.88
N THR A 426 -18.90 -8.62 25.33
CA THR A 426 -19.62 -9.35 26.40
C THR A 426 -19.18 -8.84 27.78
N ALA A 427 -19.84 -9.32 28.85
CA ALA A 427 -19.47 -9.02 30.24
C ALA A 427 -18.01 -9.40 30.58
N GLU A 428 -17.43 -10.34 29.84
CA GLU A 428 -16.05 -10.82 29.97
C GLU A 428 -15.05 -10.03 29.09
N ASN A 429 -15.45 -8.88 28.55
CA ASN A 429 -14.69 -8.02 27.63
C ASN A 429 -14.31 -8.71 26.29
N VAL A 430 -15.11 -9.68 25.83
CA VAL A 430 -14.88 -10.37 24.55
C VAL A 430 -15.66 -9.70 23.43
N VAL A 431 -14.94 -9.23 22.39
CA VAL A 431 -15.55 -8.73 21.14
C VAL A 431 -16.39 -9.83 20.50
N HIS A 432 -17.63 -9.53 20.12
CA HIS A 432 -18.54 -10.50 19.51
C HIS A 432 -19.30 -9.99 18.28
N SER A 433 -19.23 -8.68 18.02
CA SER A 433 -19.74 -8.00 16.83
C SER A 433 -19.23 -6.56 16.84
N ASP A 434 -19.17 -5.95 15.67
CA ASP A 434 -18.61 -4.62 15.47
C ASP A 434 -19.35 -3.93 14.31
N GLY A 435 -18.86 -2.77 13.88
CA GLY A 435 -19.37 -2.08 12.71
C GLY A 435 -18.68 -0.74 12.44
N PHE A 436 -17.89 -0.71 11.38
CA PHE A 436 -17.25 0.50 10.84
C PHE A 436 -18.19 1.32 9.94
N ASN A 437 -18.16 2.66 10.04
CA ASN A 437 -18.95 3.63 9.26
C ASN A 437 -20.46 3.30 9.17
N LYS A 438 -21.08 2.91 10.28
CA LYS A 438 -22.51 2.53 10.33
C LYS A 438 -23.40 3.72 10.68
N ASN A 439 -24.70 3.57 10.42
CA ASN A 439 -25.77 4.52 10.78
C ASN A 439 -27.03 3.82 11.33
N THR A 440 -26.87 2.57 11.77
CA THR A 440 -27.92 1.65 12.23
C THR A 440 -27.78 1.37 13.71
N ASN A 441 -28.89 1.22 14.45
CA ASN A 441 -28.89 0.94 15.89
C ASN A 441 -28.16 -0.39 16.22
N PRO A 442 -27.05 -0.39 16.97
CA PRO A 442 -26.43 -1.62 17.45
C PRO A 442 -27.23 -2.21 18.63
N ILE A 443 -27.29 -3.53 18.71
CA ILE A 443 -28.01 -4.28 19.75
C ILE A 443 -27.00 -4.83 20.76
N ILE A 444 -27.05 -4.30 21.98
CA ILE A 444 -26.09 -4.63 23.05
C ILE A 444 -26.66 -5.79 23.87
N ARG A 445 -25.89 -6.87 24.02
CA ARG A 445 -26.32 -8.05 24.81
C ARG A 445 -26.50 -7.69 26.29
N SER A 446 -27.41 -8.38 26.97
CA SER A 446 -27.55 -8.38 28.44
C SER A 446 -26.18 -8.48 29.12
N GLN A 447 -25.87 -7.54 30.04
CA GLN A 447 -24.59 -7.41 30.75
C GLN A 447 -23.35 -7.14 29.87
N GLY A 448 -23.52 -6.91 28.58
CA GLY A 448 -22.46 -6.47 27.65
C GLY A 448 -22.44 -4.95 27.48
N TYR A 449 -21.48 -4.46 26.72
CA TYR A 449 -21.33 -3.03 26.43
C TYR A 449 -20.91 -2.76 24.99
N ALA A 450 -21.10 -1.52 24.53
CA ALA A 450 -20.58 -1.02 23.27
C ALA A 450 -19.61 0.13 23.52
N VAL A 451 -18.46 0.12 22.85
CA VAL A 451 -17.70 1.36 22.59
C VAL A 451 -18.20 1.93 21.27
N VAL A 452 -18.55 3.21 21.25
CA VAL A 452 -19.10 3.93 20.09
C VAL A 452 -18.25 5.17 19.83
N THR A 453 -17.96 5.49 18.55
CA THR A 453 -17.17 6.67 18.15
C THR A 453 -17.80 7.35 16.94
N VAL A 454 -18.05 8.67 17.01
CA VAL A 454 -18.62 9.40 15.85
C VAL A 454 -17.54 9.70 14.82
N ALA A 455 -17.50 8.89 13.77
CA ALA A 455 -16.53 8.95 12.68
C ALA A 455 -16.90 9.96 11.57
N GLY A 456 -18.18 10.35 11.48
CA GLY A 456 -18.68 11.34 10.53
C GLY A 456 -18.22 12.77 10.83
N GLN A 457 -18.71 13.74 10.06
CA GLN A 457 -18.45 15.17 10.28
C GLN A 457 -19.64 15.92 10.91
N VAL A 458 -20.68 15.17 11.31
CA VAL A 458 -21.92 15.68 11.90
C VAL A 458 -22.11 14.99 13.26
N PRO A 459 -22.47 15.72 14.34
CA PRO A 459 -22.81 15.11 15.63
C PRO A 459 -24.00 14.16 15.51
N ILE A 460 -24.06 13.17 16.40
CA ILE A 460 -25.10 12.14 16.39
C ILE A 460 -25.77 12.11 17.76
N GLU A 461 -27.10 12.18 17.77
CA GLU A 461 -27.88 11.93 18.99
C GLU A 461 -28.08 10.43 19.14
N PHE A 462 -27.66 9.89 20.27
CA PHE A 462 -27.97 8.55 20.73
C PHE A 462 -29.06 8.61 21.81
N SER A 463 -30.02 7.70 21.75
CA SER A 463 -31.11 7.60 22.71
C SER A 463 -31.12 6.22 23.39
N TYR A 464 -31.23 6.22 24.72
CA TYR A 464 -31.17 5.05 25.57
C TYR A 464 -32.14 5.17 26.76
N THR A 465 -32.28 4.10 27.52
CA THR A 465 -33.27 3.94 28.60
C THR A 465 -32.58 3.54 29.91
N ASP A 466 -33.29 3.50 31.03
CA ASP A 466 -32.69 3.39 32.37
C ASP A 466 -32.00 2.03 32.65
N ASP A 467 -32.15 1.04 31.76
CA ASP A 467 -31.36 -0.20 31.83
C ASP A 467 -29.96 -0.08 31.20
N PHE A 468 -29.61 1.10 30.66
CA PHE A 468 -28.26 1.46 30.23
C PHE A 468 -27.56 2.44 31.18
N SER A 469 -26.26 2.20 31.40
CA SER A 469 -25.33 3.20 31.94
C SER A 469 -24.38 3.68 30.84
N VAL A 470 -24.04 4.97 30.87
CA VAL A 470 -23.29 5.63 29.79
C VAL A 470 -22.16 6.48 30.38
N GLU A 471 -20.95 6.38 29.81
CA GLU A 471 -19.77 7.13 30.23
C GLU A 471 -18.89 7.52 29.03
N GLU A 472 -18.12 8.61 29.16
CA GLU A 472 -17.17 9.05 28.13
C GLU A 472 -16.01 8.06 27.99
N SER A 473 -15.66 7.68 26.75
CA SER A 473 -14.50 6.85 26.47
C SER A 473 -13.32 7.70 25.96
N MET A 474 -12.17 7.53 26.59
CA MET A 474 -10.89 8.06 26.07
C MET A 474 -10.30 7.18 24.96
N GLU A 475 -10.87 6.00 24.74
CA GLU A 475 -10.45 5.02 23.73
C GLU A 475 -11.54 4.90 22.64
N PRO A 476 -11.20 5.07 21.35
CA PRO A 476 -12.16 4.94 20.27
C PRO A 476 -12.52 3.48 20.01
N ALA A 477 -13.64 3.23 19.33
CA ALA A 477 -14.04 1.90 18.88
C ALA A 477 -13.00 1.26 17.94
N TYR A 478 -12.37 2.07 17.07
CA TYR A 478 -11.38 1.64 16.09
C TYR A 478 -10.17 2.59 16.03
N HIS A 479 -8.99 2.04 15.79
CA HIS A 479 -7.92 2.76 15.11
C HIS A 479 -8.34 3.03 13.66
N ARG A 480 -8.44 4.31 13.26
CA ARG A 480 -8.72 4.73 11.88
C ARG A 480 -7.43 5.23 11.23
N VAL A 481 -7.02 4.58 10.13
CA VAL A 481 -5.81 4.97 9.38
C VAL A 481 -6.18 5.28 7.93
N THR A 482 -6.08 6.56 7.53
CA THR A 482 -6.34 6.99 6.15
C THR A 482 -5.03 7.04 5.36
N LEU A 483 -4.89 6.13 4.40
CA LEU A 483 -3.71 5.97 3.54
C LEU A 483 -3.90 6.65 2.18
N LYS A 484 -3.00 7.57 1.81
CA LYS A 484 -2.86 8.06 0.43
C LYS A 484 -2.04 7.08 -0.42
N GLN A 485 -1.90 7.37 -1.72
CA GLN A 485 -1.09 6.57 -2.63
C GLN A 485 0.37 6.44 -2.14
N GLY A 486 0.81 5.21 -1.88
CA GLY A 486 2.14 4.86 -1.35
C GLY A 486 2.26 4.87 0.19
N GLU A 487 1.34 5.52 0.90
CA GLU A 487 1.32 5.50 2.38
C GLU A 487 0.93 4.11 2.88
N SER A 488 1.62 3.65 3.94
CA SER A 488 1.57 2.27 4.40
C SER A 488 1.61 2.14 5.92
N VAL A 489 1.01 1.07 6.44
CA VAL A 489 0.88 0.82 7.88
C VAL A 489 0.89 -0.68 8.17
N THR A 490 1.32 -1.06 9.38
CA THR A 490 1.25 -2.42 9.91
C THR A 490 0.18 -2.53 10.99
N PHE A 491 -0.62 -3.58 10.96
CA PHE A 491 -1.60 -3.96 11.99
C PHE A 491 -1.23 -5.32 12.58
N TRP A 492 -1.17 -5.46 13.89
CA TRP A 492 -0.90 -6.72 14.59
C TRP A 492 -2.15 -7.20 15.32
N ASN A 493 -2.64 -8.41 15.03
CA ASN A 493 -3.79 -8.95 15.74
C ASN A 493 -3.37 -9.62 17.05
N ASN A 494 -3.71 -8.99 18.17
CA ASN A 494 -3.45 -9.45 19.54
C ASN A 494 -4.64 -10.24 20.15
N SER A 495 -5.76 -10.38 19.43
CA SER A 495 -6.90 -11.23 19.82
C SER A 495 -6.54 -12.73 19.78
N THR A 496 -7.40 -13.56 20.36
CA THR A 496 -7.28 -15.04 20.34
C THR A 496 -7.96 -15.70 19.13
N ALA A 497 -8.60 -14.93 18.26
CA ALA A 497 -9.39 -15.40 17.13
C ALA A 497 -8.77 -14.97 15.78
N ARG A 498 -9.59 -14.91 14.71
CA ARG A 498 -9.22 -14.25 13.46
C ARG A 498 -10.18 -13.08 13.28
N GLU A 499 -9.62 -11.93 12.94
CA GLU A 499 -10.35 -10.68 12.82
C GLU A 499 -10.22 -10.14 11.40
N TYR A 500 -11.03 -9.14 11.11
CA TYR A 500 -11.02 -8.42 9.84
C TYR A 500 -10.49 -7.01 10.07
N LEU A 501 -9.95 -6.40 9.01
CA LEU A 501 -9.70 -4.96 8.97
C LEU A 501 -10.76 -4.34 8.05
N ASP A 502 -11.76 -3.69 8.64
CA ASP A 502 -12.77 -2.91 7.90
C ASP A 502 -12.11 -1.86 7.00
N SER A 503 -12.82 -1.42 5.96
CA SER A 503 -12.36 -0.26 5.17
C SER A 503 -13.50 0.53 4.54
N ASP A 504 -13.21 1.78 4.16
CA ASP A 504 -14.08 2.56 3.28
C ASP A 504 -13.88 2.24 1.79
N ALA A 505 -13.08 1.23 1.45
CA ALA A 505 -12.64 0.95 0.10
C ALA A 505 -13.79 0.56 -0.84
N SER A 506 -13.66 0.92 -2.12
CA SER A 506 -14.64 0.58 -3.15
C SER A 506 -14.00 0.63 -4.53
N THR A 507 -14.11 -0.48 -5.26
CA THR A 507 -13.66 -0.58 -6.66
C THR A 507 -14.45 0.32 -7.61
N SER A 508 -15.72 0.62 -7.32
CA SER A 508 -16.54 1.51 -8.14
C SER A 508 -16.28 2.99 -7.85
N GLN A 509 -15.85 3.35 -6.63
CA GLN A 509 -15.44 4.71 -6.26
C GLN A 509 -13.93 4.94 -6.42
N GLY A 510 -13.18 3.95 -6.92
CA GLY A 510 -11.74 4.05 -7.16
C GLY A 510 -10.89 4.16 -5.89
N ARG A 511 -11.42 3.78 -4.71
CA ARG A 511 -10.68 3.65 -3.44
C ARG A 511 -10.19 2.20 -3.30
N ILE A 512 -8.90 1.96 -3.47
CA ILE A 512 -8.30 0.62 -3.49
C ILE A 512 -6.90 0.59 -2.85
N PHE A 513 -6.59 -0.56 -2.24
CA PHE A 513 -5.35 -0.82 -1.52
C PHE A 513 -4.68 -2.13 -1.96
N ASP A 514 -3.38 -2.23 -1.70
CA ASP A 514 -2.63 -3.49 -1.68
C ASP A 514 -2.52 -3.94 -0.22
N TYR A 515 -2.59 -5.25 0.05
CA TYR A 515 -2.30 -5.78 1.38
C TYR A 515 -1.56 -7.11 1.34
N VAL A 516 -0.77 -7.35 2.39
CA VAL A 516 -0.13 -8.64 2.67
C VAL A 516 -0.34 -8.99 4.13
N THR A 517 -0.73 -10.23 4.38
CA THR A 517 -0.83 -10.84 5.73
C THR A 517 0.33 -11.81 5.90
N TYR A 518 0.93 -11.81 7.07
CA TYR A 518 2.14 -12.59 7.38
C TYR A 518 1.92 -13.49 8.59
N TYR A 519 2.54 -14.67 8.61
CA TYR A 519 2.64 -15.54 9.79
C TYR A 519 3.50 -14.90 10.89
N PRO A 520 3.42 -15.39 12.15
CA PRO A 520 4.23 -14.85 13.25
C PRO A 520 5.76 -15.00 13.03
N ASP A 521 6.17 -15.89 12.11
CA ASP A 521 7.57 -16.06 11.69
C ASP A 521 8.01 -15.10 10.56
N GLY A 522 7.09 -14.25 10.07
CA GLY A 522 7.33 -13.31 8.97
C GLY A 522 6.99 -13.81 7.57
N THR A 523 6.59 -15.07 7.39
CA THR A 523 6.29 -15.68 6.08
C THR A 523 4.99 -15.14 5.46
N GLU A 524 4.92 -14.91 4.14
CA GLU A 524 3.68 -14.54 3.45
C GLU A 524 2.58 -15.59 3.69
N ARG A 525 1.39 -15.14 4.13
CA ARG A 525 0.19 -15.96 4.35
C ARG A 525 -0.88 -15.75 3.30
N SER A 526 -1.17 -14.50 2.96
CA SER A 526 -2.07 -14.14 1.85
C SER A 526 -1.84 -12.70 1.42
N THR A 527 -2.05 -12.43 0.14
CA THR A 527 -1.82 -11.14 -0.51
C THR A 527 -2.99 -10.79 -1.42
N ARG A 528 -3.36 -9.51 -1.46
CA ARG A 528 -4.20 -8.95 -2.54
C ARG A 528 -3.61 -7.65 -3.05
N LYS A 529 -3.96 -7.33 -4.30
CA LYS A 529 -3.52 -6.15 -5.03
C LYS A 529 -4.72 -5.39 -5.60
N ALA A 530 -4.66 -4.06 -5.61
CA ALA A 530 -5.65 -3.16 -6.21
C ALA A 530 -7.09 -3.52 -5.78
N THR A 531 -7.29 -3.77 -4.48
CA THR A 531 -8.48 -4.41 -3.94
C THR A 531 -9.28 -3.49 -3.02
N ALA A 532 -10.53 -3.88 -2.78
CA ALA A 532 -11.40 -3.35 -1.74
C ALA A 532 -11.96 -4.50 -0.86
N VAL A 533 -11.21 -5.62 -0.78
CA VAL A 533 -11.56 -6.77 0.07
C VAL A 533 -10.77 -6.67 1.36
N GLU A 534 -11.49 -6.71 2.48
CA GLU A 534 -10.97 -6.60 3.84
C GLU A 534 -9.89 -7.67 4.14
N PRO A 535 -8.71 -7.26 4.66
CA PRO A 535 -7.70 -8.19 5.17
C PRO A 535 -8.25 -9.06 6.30
N VAL A 536 -7.87 -10.35 6.30
CA VAL A 536 -8.19 -11.28 7.39
C VAL A 536 -6.92 -11.59 8.18
N VAL A 537 -6.87 -11.11 9.42
CA VAL A 537 -5.69 -11.19 10.28
C VAL A 537 -5.96 -12.20 11.40
N PHE A 538 -5.17 -13.27 11.47
CA PHE A 538 -5.31 -14.30 12.50
C PHE A 538 -4.55 -13.91 13.78
N TYR A 539 -4.88 -14.50 14.92
CA TYR A 539 -4.17 -14.30 16.19
C TYR A 539 -2.64 -14.37 16.02
N GLY A 540 -1.92 -13.37 16.54
CA GLY A 540 -0.46 -13.25 16.44
C GLY A 540 0.10 -13.02 15.03
N ASN A 541 -0.73 -12.95 13.98
CA ASN A 541 -0.33 -12.54 12.65
C ASN A 541 -0.34 -11.00 12.53
N LYS A 542 0.47 -10.48 11.60
CA LYS A 542 0.38 -9.08 11.14
C LYS A 542 -0.25 -8.97 9.76
N ALA A 543 -0.85 -7.82 9.48
CA ALA A 543 -1.15 -7.34 8.14
C ALA A 543 -0.35 -6.06 7.85
N VAL A 544 0.09 -5.90 6.61
CA VAL A 544 0.62 -4.65 6.08
C VAL A 544 -0.32 -4.19 4.97
N VAL A 545 -0.72 -2.92 5.00
CA VAL A 545 -1.66 -2.33 4.05
C VAL A 545 -1.04 -1.07 3.44
N THR A 546 -1.25 -0.86 2.13
CA THR A 546 -0.76 0.28 1.37
C THR A 546 -1.88 0.87 0.51
N GLY A 547 -2.11 2.18 0.60
CA GLY A 547 -3.01 2.87 -0.33
C GLY A 547 -2.42 2.89 -1.74
N VAL A 548 -3.16 2.47 -2.77
CA VAL A 548 -2.67 2.49 -4.17
C VAL A 548 -3.52 3.31 -5.12
N SER A 549 -4.72 3.73 -4.70
CA SER A 549 -5.54 4.73 -5.39
C SER A 549 -5.09 6.17 -5.14
N ALA A 550 -5.39 7.05 -6.09
CA ALA A 550 -5.23 8.51 -5.92
C ALA A 550 -6.25 9.09 -4.93
N GLN A 551 -7.43 8.47 -4.79
CA GLN A 551 -8.33 8.70 -3.67
C GLN A 551 -7.80 7.96 -2.43
N PRO A 552 -7.65 8.61 -1.26
CA PRO A 552 -7.23 7.92 -0.04
C PRO A 552 -8.21 6.83 0.38
N VAL A 553 -7.73 5.84 1.14
CA VAL A 553 -8.54 4.76 1.72
C VAL A 553 -8.41 4.80 3.24
N THR A 554 -9.52 4.75 3.98
CA THR A 554 -9.48 4.56 5.44
C THR A 554 -9.64 3.09 5.79
N ILE A 555 -8.69 2.56 6.55
CA ILE A 555 -8.74 1.24 7.18
C ILE A 555 -9.16 1.40 8.64
N GLY A 556 -10.04 0.53 9.11
CA GLY A 556 -10.39 0.37 10.52
C GLY A 556 -9.76 -0.89 11.11
N ALA A 557 -9.17 -0.76 12.30
CA ALA A 557 -8.81 -1.90 13.15
C ALA A 557 -9.43 -1.72 14.54
N ILE A 558 -10.06 -2.76 15.10
CA ILE A 558 -10.69 -2.68 16.43
C ILE A 558 -9.64 -2.34 17.50
N TYR A 559 -9.85 -1.23 18.21
CA TYR A 559 -8.82 -0.58 19.04
C TYR A 559 -8.24 -1.49 20.12
N THR A 560 -9.08 -2.27 20.80
CA THR A 560 -8.68 -3.09 21.97
C THR A 560 -7.95 -4.38 21.61
N ILE A 561 -7.88 -4.75 20.32
CA ILE A 561 -7.31 -6.05 19.88
C ILE A 561 -6.26 -5.92 18.75
N PHE A 562 -5.99 -4.71 18.25
CA PHE A 562 -5.00 -4.46 17.21
C PHE A 562 -3.98 -3.39 17.60
N ASP A 563 -2.68 -3.72 17.63
CA ASP A 563 -1.65 -2.68 17.62
C ASP A 563 -1.45 -2.13 16.19
N VAL A 564 -1.12 -0.85 16.07
CA VAL A 564 -0.91 -0.15 14.80
C VAL A 564 0.47 0.52 14.79
N GLU A 565 1.24 0.27 13.72
CA GLU A 565 2.62 0.74 13.57
C GLU A 565 2.84 1.38 12.19
N ASP A 566 3.28 2.64 12.16
CA ASP A 566 3.64 3.38 10.94
C ASP A 566 4.70 2.62 10.13
N ARG A 567 4.52 2.52 8.80
CA ARG A 567 5.45 1.78 7.94
C ARG A 567 5.95 2.63 6.75
N PRO A 568 7.28 2.81 6.59
CA PRO A 568 7.84 3.62 5.50
C PRO A 568 7.87 2.90 4.13
N ASN A 569 7.71 1.58 4.12
CA ASN A 569 7.78 0.74 2.92
C ASN A 569 6.38 0.24 2.53
N GLU A 570 6.12 0.05 1.24
CA GLU A 570 4.88 -0.57 0.76
C GLU A 570 4.71 -2.02 1.23
N ALA A 571 3.48 -2.55 1.18
CA ALA A 571 3.14 -3.93 1.48
C ALA A 571 3.76 -4.92 0.47
N LEU A 572 3.91 -4.47 -0.79
CA LEU A 572 4.56 -5.20 -1.87
C LEU A 572 5.80 -4.43 -2.34
N THR A 573 6.98 -4.94 -2.00
CA THR A 573 8.27 -4.39 -2.43
C THR A 573 8.46 -4.64 -3.93
N LYS A 574 9.09 -3.69 -4.62
CA LYS A 574 9.17 -3.63 -6.09
C LYS A 574 10.62 -3.49 -6.55
N ILE A 575 11.03 -4.22 -7.58
CA ILE A 575 12.33 -4.08 -8.25
C ILE A 575 12.18 -4.13 -9.76
N THR A 576 12.81 -3.21 -10.48
CA THR A 576 12.89 -3.22 -11.94
C THR A 576 14.23 -3.78 -12.36
N VAL A 577 14.23 -4.89 -13.10
CA VAL A 577 15.44 -5.52 -13.66
C VAL A 577 15.55 -5.10 -15.12
N SER A 578 16.67 -4.48 -15.50
CA SER A 578 16.91 -3.96 -16.85
C SER A 578 17.49 -5.03 -17.78
N PRO A 579 17.40 -4.86 -19.12
CA PRO A 579 18.09 -5.69 -20.10
C PRO A 579 19.56 -5.98 -19.73
N GLY A 580 19.93 -7.26 -19.72
CA GLY A 580 21.26 -7.75 -19.36
C GLY A 580 21.55 -7.84 -17.85
N GLN A 581 20.74 -7.21 -16.98
CA GLN A 581 20.89 -7.35 -15.53
C GLN A 581 20.36 -8.71 -15.05
N SER A 582 20.95 -9.18 -13.95
CA SER A 582 20.51 -10.37 -13.23
C SER A 582 20.39 -10.07 -11.74
N VAL A 583 19.45 -10.72 -11.06
CA VAL A 583 19.21 -10.59 -9.60
C VAL A 583 18.92 -11.95 -8.98
N ILE A 584 19.16 -12.09 -7.68
CA ILE A 584 18.77 -13.27 -6.88
C ILE A 584 17.68 -12.87 -5.90
N PHE A 585 16.54 -13.58 -5.95
CA PHE A 585 15.49 -13.52 -4.93
C PHE A 585 15.65 -14.70 -3.97
N HIS A 586 15.93 -14.47 -2.69
CA HIS A 586 16.07 -15.51 -1.67
C HIS A 586 14.85 -15.52 -0.73
N ASN A 587 14.18 -16.67 -0.61
CA ASN A 587 13.00 -16.87 0.23
C ASN A 587 13.41 -17.28 1.65
N GLY A 588 13.38 -16.33 2.59
CA GLY A 588 13.62 -16.58 4.02
C GLY A 588 12.42 -17.16 4.78
N GLY A 589 11.24 -17.21 4.17
CA GLY A 589 10.01 -17.71 4.78
C GLY A 589 9.99 -19.24 4.93
N SER A 590 9.14 -19.73 5.84
CA SER A 590 8.95 -21.16 6.14
C SER A 590 8.12 -21.92 5.09
N LEU A 591 7.52 -21.21 4.13
CA LEU A 591 6.68 -21.75 3.06
C LEU A 591 7.22 -21.40 1.66
N SER A 592 6.58 -21.94 0.62
CA SER A 592 6.99 -21.73 -0.78
C SER A 592 6.21 -20.58 -1.40
N ASN A 593 6.79 -19.37 -1.44
CA ASN A 593 6.07 -18.14 -1.80
C ASN A 593 6.45 -17.60 -3.19
N PRO A 594 5.59 -16.77 -3.82
CA PRO A 594 5.77 -16.40 -5.23
C PRO A 594 6.24 -14.96 -5.46
N ILE A 595 7.29 -14.80 -6.26
CA ILE A 595 7.57 -13.50 -6.89
C ILE A 595 6.61 -13.30 -8.07
N ARG A 596 6.14 -12.06 -8.24
CA ARG A 596 5.18 -11.65 -9.27
C ARG A 596 5.88 -10.81 -10.33
N SER A 597 5.47 -10.85 -11.60
CA SER A 597 6.09 -10.06 -12.68
C SER A 597 5.08 -9.38 -13.60
N ASN A 598 5.43 -8.20 -14.11
CA ASN A 598 4.64 -7.50 -15.13
C ASN A 598 4.93 -7.98 -16.56
N ALA A 599 5.86 -8.91 -16.77
CA ALA A 599 6.42 -9.27 -18.08
C ALA A 599 5.35 -9.61 -19.12
N LYS A 600 4.35 -10.43 -18.75
CA LYS A 600 3.22 -10.81 -19.62
C LYS A 600 2.43 -9.61 -20.16
N LYS A 601 2.29 -8.53 -19.36
CA LYS A 601 1.57 -7.30 -19.76
C LYS A 601 2.40 -6.45 -20.72
N LEU A 602 3.73 -6.51 -20.63
CA LEU A 602 4.66 -5.77 -21.49
C LEU A 602 5.08 -6.55 -22.75
N GLY A 603 4.77 -7.85 -22.84
CA GLY A 603 5.36 -8.75 -23.84
C GLY A 603 6.86 -9.02 -23.62
N ALA A 604 7.42 -8.59 -22.49
CA ALA A 604 8.83 -8.72 -22.16
C ALA A 604 9.21 -10.18 -21.84
N LEU A 605 10.46 -10.55 -22.13
CA LEU A 605 11.00 -11.88 -21.89
C LEU A 605 12.15 -11.83 -20.88
N PHE A 606 12.11 -12.76 -19.92
CA PHE A 606 13.16 -13.00 -18.94
C PHE A 606 13.43 -14.49 -18.76
N ASP A 607 14.61 -14.80 -18.26
CA ASP A 607 15.01 -16.13 -17.82
C ASP A 607 14.90 -16.21 -16.29
N ILE A 608 14.52 -17.37 -15.78
CA ILE A 608 14.53 -17.65 -14.34
C ILE A 608 14.88 -19.10 -14.05
N VAL A 609 15.74 -19.31 -13.05
CA VAL A 609 16.00 -20.64 -12.47
C VAL A 609 15.80 -20.57 -10.97
N VAL A 610 14.88 -21.39 -10.46
CA VAL A 610 14.59 -21.56 -9.04
C VAL A 610 15.42 -22.72 -8.50
N TYR A 611 16.09 -22.53 -7.37
CA TYR A 611 16.89 -23.50 -6.64
C TYR A 611 16.26 -23.80 -5.28
N LYS A 612 16.54 -24.98 -4.72
CA LYS A 612 16.23 -25.30 -3.31
C LYS A 612 17.32 -24.78 -2.38
N ALA A 613 17.06 -24.80 -1.07
CA ALA A 613 18.04 -24.56 -0.01
C ALA A 613 19.30 -25.46 -0.09
N ASP A 614 19.21 -26.63 -0.77
CA ASP A 614 20.36 -27.52 -1.03
C ASP A 614 21.14 -27.18 -2.33
N GLY A 615 20.85 -26.04 -2.95
CA GLY A 615 21.49 -25.57 -4.18
C GLY A 615 21.04 -26.26 -5.47
N ARG A 616 20.19 -27.31 -5.42
CA ARG A 616 19.74 -28.00 -6.63
C ARG A 616 18.64 -27.22 -7.36
N ALA A 617 18.76 -27.13 -8.68
CA ALA A 617 17.78 -26.47 -9.55
C ALA A 617 16.42 -27.18 -9.47
N HIS A 618 15.43 -26.51 -8.87
CA HIS A 618 14.09 -26.98 -8.63
C HIS A 618 13.18 -26.87 -9.86
N SER A 619 13.15 -25.69 -10.48
CA SER A 619 12.36 -25.41 -11.69
C SER A 619 13.02 -24.30 -12.52
N ASP A 620 12.74 -24.26 -13.82
CA ASP A 620 13.44 -23.39 -14.76
C ASP A 620 12.51 -22.89 -15.90
N LYS A 621 12.74 -21.66 -16.37
CA LYS A 621 12.07 -21.05 -17.53
C LYS A 621 13.08 -20.20 -18.32
N PHE A 622 13.22 -20.52 -19.61
CA PHE A 622 14.04 -19.77 -20.57
C PHE A 622 13.15 -18.95 -21.50
N ASN A 623 13.56 -17.72 -21.84
CA ASN A 623 12.85 -16.76 -22.71
C ASN A 623 11.34 -16.70 -22.41
N SER A 624 10.97 -16.42 -21.16
CA SER A 624 9.60 -16.56 -20.65
C SER A 624 9.00 -15.23 -20.16
N ASN A 625 7.68 -15.17 -20.08
CA ASN A 625 6.93 -13.99 -19.61
C ASN A 625 5.97 -14.32 -18.45
N VAL A 626 6.27 -15.37 -17.67
CA VAL A 626 5.40 -15.82 -16.57
C VAL A 626 5.18 -14.73 -15.51
N SER A 627 3.92 -14.45 -15.20
CA SER A 627 3.51 -13.43 -14.22
C SER A 627 3.74 -13.82 -12.76
N LEU A 628 4.09 -15.08 -12.49
CA LEU A 628 4.29 -15.68 -11.17
C LEU A 628 5.38 -16.75 -11.26
N ALA A 629 6.26 -16.79 -10.26
CA ALA A 629 7.20 -17.89 -10.05
C ALA A 629 7.36 -18.19 -8.56
N THR A 630 7.08 -19.44 -8.16
CA THR A 630 7.14 -19.89 -6.76
C THR A 630 8.53 -20.38 -6.38
N ILE A 631 9.04 -19.89 -5.26
CA ILE A 631 10.37 -20.18 -4.73
C ILE A 631 10.19 -20.98 -3.43
N PRO A 632 10.82 -22.16 -3.25
CA PRO A 632 10.63 -22.98 -2.06
C PRO A 632 11.26 -22.33 -0.83
N SER A 633 10.80 -22.70 0.37
CA SER A 633 11.36 -22.21 1.64
C SER A 633 12.87 -22.45 1.73
N GLY A 634 13.61 -21.41 2.14
CA GLY A 634 15.09 -21.38 2.17
C GLY A 634 15.76 -21.48 0.80
N GLY A 635 14.99 -21.53 -0.28
CA GLY A 635 15.47 -21.55 -1.66
C GLY A 635 15.56 -20.16 -2.26
N GLU A 636 15.97 -20.10 -3.51
CA GLU A 636 16.21 -18.84 -4.21
C GLU A 636 15.89 -18.95 -5.70
N ALA A 637 15.77 -17.81 -6.39
CA ALA A 637 15.71 -17.78 -7.84
C ALA A 637 16.65 -16.74 -8.43
N VAL A 638 17.50 -17.17 -9.36
CA VAL A 638 18.29 -16.28 -10.22
C VAL A 638 17.40 -15.89 -11.41
N VAL A 639 17.25 -14.59 -11.63
CA VAL A 639 16.43 -13.99 -12.69
C VAL A 639 17.32 -13.14 -13.58
N THR A 640 17.17 -13.23 -14.90
CA THR A 640 17.92 -12.43 -15.89
C THR A 640 16.98 -11.88 -16.95
N VAL A 641 16.96 -10.56 -17.17
CA VAL A 641 16.16 -9.97 -18.25
C VAL A 641 16.96 -9.99 -19.55
N GLY A 642 16.81 -11.07 -20.32
CA GLY A 642 17.47 -11.25 -21.62
C GLY A 642 16.80 -10.55 -22.80
N GLY A 643 15.61 -9.96 -22.60
CA GLY A 643 14.91 -9.15 -23.60
C GLY A 643 15.31 -7.67 -23.59
N SER A 644 14.79 -6.89 -24.53
CA SER A 644 15.05 -5.43 -24.67
C SER A 644 14.21 -4.54 -23.75
N THR A 645 13.24 -5.09 -23.03
CA THR A 645 12.30 -4.34 -22.17
C THR A 645 12.54 -4.70 -20.70
N PRO A 646 12.77 -3.72 -19.81
CA PRO A 646 12.87 -3.96 -18.36
C PRO A 646 11.62 -4.64 -17.79
N VAL A 647 11.79 -5.48 -16.77
CA VAL A 647 10.69 -6.20 -16.10
C VAL A 647 10.60 -5.74 -14.65
N LEU A 648 9.39 -5.37 -14.22
CA LEU A 648 9.08 -5.12 -12.81
C LEU A 648 8.72 -6.45 -12.14
N PHE A 649 9.40 -6.74 -11.04
CA PHE A 649 9.07 -7.83 -10.13
C PHE A 649 8.54 -7.27 -8.80
N GLU A 650 7.56 -7.96 -8.23
CA GLU A 650 6.88 -7.57 -6.99
C GLU A 650 6.92 -8.75 -6.00
N TYR A 651 7.31 -8.46 -4.76
CA TYR A 651 7.62 -9.43 -3.73
C TYR A 651 7.29 -8.92 -2.32
N THR A 652 7.46 -9.78 -1.32
CA THR A 652 6.96 -9.66 0.05
C THR A 652 8.11 -9.63 1.07
N ASP A 653 7.84 -9.26 2.34
CA ASP A 653 8.86 -9.05 3.39
C ASP A 653 9.73 -10.29 3.68
N ASP A 654 9.27 -11.49 3.32
CA ASP A 654 10.01 -12.75 3.46
C ASP A 654 11.03 -13.00 2.34
N PHE A 655 11.14 -12.11 1.36
CA PHE A 655 12.17 -12.11 0.34
C PHE A 655 13.26 -11.07 0.58
N SER A 656 14.50 -11.52 0.46
CA SER A 656 15.66 -10.63 0.26
C SER A 656 16.09 -10.69 -1.20
N VAL A 657 16.55 -9.56 -1.75
CA VAL A 657 16.92 -9.44 -3.16
C VAL A 657 18.27 -8.75 -3.31
N VAL A 658 19.14 -9.31 -4.15
CA VAL A 658 20.50 -8.80 -4.42
C VAL A 658 20.83 -8.86 -5.91
N ASP A 659 21.69 -7.96 -6.38
CA ASP A 659 22.24 -8.02 -7.74
C ASP A 659 23.09 -9.29 -7.93
N SER A 660 22.94 -9.93 -9.09
CA SER A 660 23.65 -11.15 -9.44
C SER A 660 24.71 -10.90 -10.51
N GLN A 661 25.93 -11.38 -10.26
CA GLN A 661 26.99 -11.43 -11.27
C GLN A 661 26.89 -12.69 -12.17
N GLU A 662 26.05 -13.66 -11.80
CA GLU A 662 25.74 -14.82 -12.63
C GLU A 662 24.33 -14.68 -13.27
N PRO A 663 24.17 -15.02 -14.56
CA PRO A 663 22.86 -15.10 -15.18
C PRO A 663 22.13 -16.40 -14.80
N ALA A 664 20.81 -16.43 -14.97
CA ALA A 664 20.00 -17.63 -14.79
C ALA A 664 20.43 -18.78 -15.73
N TYR A 665 20.80 -18.44 -16.96
CA TYR A 665 21.33 -19.37 -17.96
C TYR A 665 22.61 -18.82 -18.60
N LEU A 666 23.56 -19.71 -18.87
CA LEU A 666 24.57 -19.53 -19.89
C LEU A 666 23.88 -19.55 -21.27
N ARG A 667 23.88 -18.40 -21.94
CA ARG A 667 23.27 -18.21 -23.27
C ARG A 667 24.33 -18.24 -24.36
N VAL A 668 24.05 -18.96 -25.46
CA VAL A 668 24.87 -18.96 -26.68
C VAL A 668 23.95 -18.93 -27.89
N THR A 669 24.18 -18.00 -28.82
CA THR A 669 23.46 -17.94 -30.10
C THR A 669 24.38 -18.43 -31.20
N LEU A 670 23.95 -19.43 -31.97
CA LEU A 670 24.73 -20.05 -33.04
C LEU A 670 24.12 -19.75 -34.41
N ASN A 671 24.95 -19.30 -35.35
CA ASN A 671 24.66 -19.20 -36.77
C ASN A 671 24.82 -20.57 -37.45
N LYS A 672 24.47 -20.65 -38.75
CA LYS A 672 24.54 -21.90 -39.53
C LYS A 672 25.98 -22.43 -39.61
N GLY A 673 26.16 -23.70 -39.22
CA GLY A 673 27.44 -24.40 -39.16
C GLY A 673 28.20 -24.21 -37.84
N GLU A 674 27.86 -23.20 -37.03
CA GLU A 674 28.48 -23.01 -35.73
C GLU A 674 28.04 -24.09 -34.74
N SER A 675 28.97 -24.48 -33.86
CA SER A 675 28.78 -25.54 -32.88
C SER A 675 29.28 -25.11 -31.50
N TYR A 676 28.65 -25.62 -30.43
CA TYR A 676 29.05 -25.33 -29.06
C TYR A 676 28.77 -26.53 -28.13
N ALA A 677 29.57 -26.68 -27.07
CA ALA A 677 29.38 -27.75 -26.10
C ALA A 677 28.93 -27.25 -24.73
N PHE A 678 27.97 -27.98 -24.15
CA PHE A 678 27.50 -27.80 -22.79
C PHE A 678 27.72 -29.10 -22.00
N THR A 679 28.56 -29.04 -20.96
CA THR A 679 28.79 -30.17 -20.04
C THR A 679 27.93 -29.99 -18.79
N ASN A 680 27.04 -30.94 -18.51
CA ASN A 680 26.25 -30.95 -17.28
C ASN A 680 27.16 -31.35 -16.10
N ILE A 681 27.52 -30.40 -15.26
CA ILE A 681 28.40 -30.57 -14.10
C ILE A 681 27.64 -30.97 -12.82
N SER A 682 26.30 -31.09 -12.89
CA SER A 682 25.46 -31.55 -11.76
C SER A 682 25.27 -33.07 -11.75
N SER A 683 24.70 -33.61 -10.66
CA SER A 683 24.21 -34.99 -10.58
C SER A 683 22.95 -35.26 -11.41
N ASP A 684 22.15 -34.22 -11.65
CA ASP A 684 20.76 -34.36 -12.06
C ASP A 684 20.63 -34.27 -13.59
N SER A 685 19.65 -34.99 -14.16
CA SER A 685 19.36 -34.86 -15.59
C SER A 685 18.62 -33.55 -15.87
N LYS A 686 19.14 -32.75 -16.80
CA LYS A 686 18.60 -31.44 -17.15
C LYS A 686 18.57 -31.24 -18.67
N ARG A 687 17.61 -30.45 -19.15
CA ARG A 687 17.49 -30.12 -20.57
C ARG A 687 18.35 -28.91 -20.91
N LEU A 688 19.00 -28.94 -22.07
CA LEU A 688 19.50 -27.72 -22.69
C LEU A 688 18.32 -27.02 -23.37
N ARG A 689 17.97 -25.83 -22.89
CA ARG A 689 16.89 -25.02 -23.46
C ARG A 689 17.35 -24.41 -24.78
N ASN A 690 16.41 -24.10 -25.65
CA ASN A 690 16.66 -23.33 -26.87
C ASN A 690 15.35 -22.74 -27.41
N ASP A 691 15.45 -21.86 -28.40
CA ASP A 691 14.29 -21.27 -29.10
C ASP A 691 14.02 -21.89 -30.49
N ALA A 692 14.60 -23.05 -30.80
CA ALA A 692 14.36 -23.74 -32.07
C ALA A 692 12.88 -24.11 -32.26
N SER A 693 12.46 -24.21 -33.51
CA SER A 693 11.08 -24.57 -33.85
C SER A 693 11.00 -25.11 -35.27
N SER A 694 10.52 -26.35 -35.38
CA SER A 694 10.29 -27.02 -36.66
C SER A 694 9.25 -26.31 -37.54
N SER A 695 8.28 -25.59 -36.96
CA SER A 695 7.32 -24.79 -37.74
C SER A 695 7.88 -23.45 -38.24
N ALA A 696 8.97 -22.97 -37.64
CA ALA A 696 9.70 -21.78 -38.07
C ALA A 696 10.97 -22.11 -38.89
N GLY A 697 11.18 -23.38 -39.26
CA GLY A 697 12.39 -23.83 -39.97
C GLY A 697 13.69 -23.79 -39.15
N ARG A 698 13.61 -23.47 -37.85
CA ARG A 698 14.78 -23.39 -36.96
C ARG A 698 15.08 -24.76 -36.38
N VAL A 699 16.13 -25.41 -36.88
CA VAL A 699 16.51 -26.79 -36.55
C VAL A 699 18.03 -26.95 -36.44
N TYR A 700 18.44 -27.89 -35.61
CA TYR A 700 19.84 -28.16 -35.27
C TYR A 700 20.13 -29.66 -35.14
N ASP A 701 21.41 -29.99 -35.22
CA ASP A 701 21.95 -31.31 -34.90
C ASP A 701 22.49 -31.30 -33.47
N TYR A 702 22.44 -32.43 -32.77
CA TYR A 702 23.10 -32.58 -31.48
C TYR A 702 23.67 -33.97 -31.25
N THR A 703 24.78 -34.05 -30.52
CA THR A 703 25.38 -35.31 -30.04
C THR A 703 25.71 -35.20 -28.56
N ILE A 704 25.17 -36.12 -27.75
CA ILE A 704 25.47 -36.28 -26.32
C ILE A 704 26.54 -37.36 -26.17
N TYR A 705 27.61 -37.03 -25.46
CA TYR A 705 28.74 -37.89 -25.16
C TYR A 705 28.74 -38.32 -23.68
N ASN A 706 29.20 -39.53 -23.43
CA ASN A 706 29.56 -40.03 -22.10
C ASN A 706 30.84 -39.36 -21.59
N VAL A 707 31.16 -39.58 -20.30
CA VAL A 707 32.38 -39.05 -19.66
C VAL A 707 33.66 -39.59 -20.31
N ASP A 708 33.60 -40.79 -20.88
CA ASP A 708 34.70 -41.44 -21.62
C ASP A 708 34.83 -40.99 -23.09
N GLY A 709 34.02 -40.02 -23.53
CA GLY A 709 34.00 -39.53 -24.91
C GLY A 709 33.22 -40.39 -25.91
N THR A 710 32.62 -41.51 -25.50
CA THR A 710 31.76 -42.32 -26.38
C THR A 710 30.41 -41.65 -26.61
N VAL A 711 29.80 -41.83 -27.79
CA VAL A 711 28.47 -41.26 -28.09
C VAL A 711 27.38 -41.97 -27.29
N SER A 712 26.65 -41.21 -26.47
CA SER A 712 25.49 -41.68 -25.71
C SER A 712 24.18 -41.59 -26.48
N SER A 713 24.01 -40.59 -27.35
CA SER A 713 22.87 -40.43 -28.26
C SER A 713 23.10 -39.24 -29.19
N SER A 714 22.49 -39.21 -30.37
CA SER A 714 22.48 -38.04 -31.26
C SER A 714 21.12 -37.87 -31.94
N ARG A 715 20.89 -36.68 -32.52
CA ARG A 715 19.80 -36.37 -33.44
C ARG A 715 20.26 -35.37 -34.49
N THR A 716 19.66 -35.44 -35.66
CA THR A 716 19.84 -34.46 -36.74
C THR A 716 18.53 -33.73 -37.05
N ALA A 717 18.64 -32.52 -37.63
CA ALA A 717 17.54 -31.68 -38.12
C ALA A 717 16.35 -31.55 -37.14
N THR A 718 16.64 -31.35 -35.84
CA THR A 718 15.62 -31.37 -34.78
C THR A 718 15.43 -30.01 -34.12
N ALA A 719 14.28 -29.85 -33.44
CA ALA A 719 14.00 -28.73 -32.54
C ALA A 719 13.71 -29.22 -31.10
N ILE A 720 14.10 -30.47 -30.78
CA ILE A 720 13.75 -31.13 -29.52
C ILE A 720 14.92 -31.00 -28.53
N GLU A 721 14.71 -30.26 -27.44
CA GLU A 721 15.66 -30.02 -26.35
C GLU A 721 16.37 -31.32 -25.89
N PRO A 722 17.70 -31.43 -25.98
CA PRO A 722 18.42 -32.61 -25.52
C PRO A 722 18.38 -32.71 -23.99
N LEU A 723 18.09 -33.90 -23.48
CA LEU A 723 18.16 -34.23 -22.05
C LEU A 723 19.56 -34.75 -21.72
N VAL A 724 20.34 -33.94 -21.01
CA VAL A 724 21.74 -34.24 -20.67
C VAL A 724 21.79 -34.79 -19.24
N LEU A 725 22.25 -36.04 -19.10
CA LEU A 725 22.47 -36.67 -17.78
C LEU A 725 23.69 -36.03 -17.09
N GLY A 726 23.76 -36.14 -15.76
CA GLY A 726 24.91 -35.64 -14.99
C GLY A 726 26.24 -36.18 -15.48
N GLY A 727 27.26 -35.31 -15.52
CA GLY A 727 28.59 -35.58 -16.06
C GLY A 727 28.70 -35.65 -17.60
N LYS A 728 27.58 -35.66 -18.34
CA LYS A 728 27.62 -35.78 -19.82
C LYS A 728 27.80 -34.44 -20.52
N LYS A 729 28.46 -34.47 -21.68
CA LYS A 729 28.64 -33.35 -22.61
C LYS A 729 27.62 -33.44 -23.74
N VAL A 730 26.96 -32.35 -24.11
CA VAL A 730 26.23 -32.25 -25.39
C VAL A 730 26.91 -31.23 -26.28
N VAL A 731 27.19 -31.61 -27.52
CA VAL A 731 27.51 -30.69 -28.62
C VAL A 731 26.20 -30.41 -29.36
N VAL A 732 25.92 -29.14 -29.63
CA VAL A 732 24.85 -28.68 -30.54
C VAL A 732 25.47 -27.96 -31.74
N THR A 733 24.87 -28.13 -32.92
CA THR A 733 25.30 -27.50 -34.18
C THR A 733 24.08 -26.96 -34.89
N ASN A 734 23.98 -25.64 -35.10
CA ASN A 734 22.84 -25.09 -35.85
C ASN A 734 23.03 -25.38 -37.35
N ILE A 735 22.03 -25.99 -38.00
CA ILE A 735 22.06 -26.30 -39.44
C ILE A 735 21.12 -25.42 -40.26
N SER A 736 20.28 -24.61 -39.60
CA SER A 736 19.32 -23.70 -40.24
C SER A 736 19.91 -22.31 -40.49
N ASP A 737 19.44 -21.64 -41.55
CA ASP A 737 19.92 -20.30 -41.95
C ASP A 737 19.52 -19.18 -40.98
N GLN A 738 18.66 -19.49 -40.01
CA GLN A 738 18.29 -18.59 -38.91
C GLN A 738 19.09 -18.94 -37.65
N PRO A 739 19.55 -17.95 -36.87
CA PRO A 739 20.25 -18.23 -35.62
C PRO A 739 19.33 -18.89 -34.59
N ILE A 740 19.92 -19.77 -33.77
CA ILE A 740 19.26 -20.45 -32.65
C ILE A 740 19.99 -20.10 -31.36
N THR A 741 19.25 -19.69 -30.34
CA THR A 741 19.81 -19.38 -29.02
C THR A 741 19.55 -20.52 -28.05
N TYR A 742 20.63 -21.08 -27.51
CA TYR A 742 20.65 -22.13 -26.50
C TYR A 742 20.81 -21.53 -25.10
N GLY A 743 20.23 -22.19 -24.10
CA GLY A 743 20.30 -21.84 -22.69
C GLY A 743 20.62 -23.06 -21.84
N GLY A 744 21.83 -23.12 -21.28
CA GLY A 744 22.17 -24.06 -20.21
C GLY A 744 22.01 -23.36 -18.86
N ILE A 745 21.28 -23.93 -17.90
CA ILE A 745 21.19 -23.39 -16.53
C ILE A 745 22.60 -23.14 -15.99
N TYR A 746 22.92 -21.91 -15.58
CA TYR A 746 24.30 -21.46 -15.40
C TYR A 746 25.09 -22.30 -14.38
N ARG A 747 24.52 -22.57 -13.20
CA ARG A 747 25.13 -23.41 -12.15
C ARG A 747 25.18 -24.91 -12.47
N VAL A 748 24.56 -25.35 -13.58
CA VAL A 748 24.42 -26.76 -13.98
C VAL A 748 25.23 -27.09 -15.23
N PHE A 749 25.37 -26.15 -16.16
CA PHE A 749 26.03 -26.38 -17.45
C PHE A 749 27.27 -25.50 -17.59
N ARG A 750 28.44 -26.13 -17.70
CA ARG A 750 29.66 -25.45 -18.12
C ARG A 750 29.77 -25.47 -19.64
N GLY A 751 29.81 -24.29 -20.24
CA GLY A 751 30.08 -24.14 -21.67
C GLY A 751 31.55 -24.25 -22.01
N GLN A 752 31.85 -24.79 -23.18
CA GLN A 752 33.17 -24.79 -23.80
C GLN A 752 33.02 -24.63 -25.32
N ASP A 753 33.90 -23.84 -25.93
CA ASP A 753 34.19 -23.89 -27.38
C ASP A 753 34.95 -25.19 -27.70
N ASP A 754 34.27 -26.31 -27.47
CA ASP A 754 34.78 -27.65 -27.69
C ASP A 754 34.96 -27.85 -29.19
N GLN A 755 36.23 -27.90 -29.61
CA GLN A 755 36.66 -28.19 -30.96
C GLN A 755 36.14 -29.59 -31.35
N VAL A 756 34.94 -29.64 -31.93
CA VAL A 756 34.38 -30.82 -32.57
C VAL A 756 35.42 -31.32 -33.57
N PRO A 757 35.74 -32.63 -33.61
CA PRO A 757 36.72 -33.17 -34.56
C PRO A 757 36.22 -33.02 -36.00
N SER A 758 36.51 -31.87 -36.58
CA SER A 758 36.40 -31.50 -37.98
C SER A 758 37.60 -32.04 -38.77
N PRO A 759 37.64 -31.92 -40.11
CA PRO A 759 38.76 -32.44 -40.90
C PRO A 759 40.09 -31.77 -40.54
N GLU A 760 41.15 -32.42 -41.03
CA GLU A 760 42.56 -32.03 -40.95
C GLU A 760 42.77 -30.51 -40.90
N SER A 761 43.25 -30.00 -39.77
CA SER A 761 43.30 -28.57 -39.51
C SER A 761 44.49 -27.92 -40.19
N GLU A 762 44.27 -26.81 -40.88
CA GLU A 762 45.30 -26.09 -41.61
C GLU A 762 45.59 -24.72 -40.97
N ILE A 763 46.86 -24.33 -40.92
CA ILE A 763 47.27 -22.98 -40.53
C ILE A 763 48.26 -22.41 -41.56
N THR A 764 47.87 -21.29 -42.19
CA THR A 764 48.71 -20.56 -43.13
C THR A 764 49.45 -19.44 -42.40
N VAL A 765 50.77 -19.45 -42.48
CA VAL A 765 51.68 -18.50 -41.84
C VAL A 765 52.35 -17.67 -42.92
N ASN A 766 52.23 -16.33 -42.85
CA ASN A 766 52.81 -15.41 -43.83
C ASN A 766 54.22 -14.97 -43.42
N GLN A 767 54.96 -14.32 -44.32
CA GLN A 767 56.30 -13.81 -44.04
C GLN A 767 56.35 -12.97 -42.75
N GLY A 768 57.31 -13.27 -41.87
CA GLY A 768 57.50 -12.60 -40.59
C GLY A 768 56.52 -13.02 -39.49
N GLN A 769 55.45 -13.73 -39.82
CA GLN A 769 54.54 -14.32 -38.83
C GLN A 769 55.08 -15.66 -38.32
N SER A 770 54.56 -16.09 -37.17
CA SER A 770 54.88 -17.38 -36.58
C SER A 770 53.62 -18.16 -36.23
N ALA A 771 53.76 -19.47 -36.08
CA ALA A 771 52.76 -20.35 -35.48
C ALA A 771 53.37 -21.16 -34.33
N VAL A 772 52.58 -21.32 -33.27
CA VAL A 772 52.91 -22.15 -32.10
C VAL A 772 52.02 -23.38 -32.13
N PHE A 773 52.64 -24.54 -32.28
CA PHE A 773 52.00 -25.86 -32.27
C PHE A 773 52.31 -26.55 -30.93
N THR A 774 51.28 -27.00 -30.21
CA THR A 774 51.45 -27.70 -28.93
C THR A 774 50.88 -29.11 -29.05
N ASN A 775 51.66 -30.12 -28.65
CA ASN A 775 51.19 -31.50 -28.53
C ASN A 775 50.95 -31.84 -27.04
N PRO A 776 49.71 -31.77 -26.54
CA PRO A 776 49.37 -32.19 -25.17
C PRO A 776 49.23 -33.71 -25.02
N GLY A 777 49.43 -34.50 -26.09
CA GLY A 777 49.34 -35.96 -26.09
C GLY A 777 50.48 -36.65 -25.34
N SER A 778 50.26 -37.94 -25.02
CA SER A 778 51.25 -38.81 -24.38
C SER A 778 52.30 -39.39 -25.32
N GLU A 779 52.06 -39.31 -26.64
CA GLU A 779 52.94 -39.78 -27.71
C GLU A 779 53.43 -38.61 -28.57
N PRO A 780 54.57 -38.73 -29.29
CA PRO A 780 54.97 -37.77 -30.32
C PRO A 780 53.92 -37.65 -31.43
N ALA A 781 53.73 -36.43 -31.94
CA ALA A 781 52.84 -36.14 -33.06
C ALA A 781 53.65 -35.47 -34.18
N GLN A 782 53.37 -35.83 -35.44
CA GLN A 782 53.97 -35.21 -36.61
C GLN A 782 52.98 -34.24 -37.27
N ILE A 783 53.47 -33.14 -37.81
CA ILE A 783 52.69 -32.19 -38.63
C ILE A 783 53.37 -32.01 -39.99
N GLU A 784 52.59 -31.73 -41.04
CA GLU A 784 53.04 -31.71 -42.44
C GLU A 784 52.84 -30.34 -43.12
N ARG A 785 53.76 -29.98 -44.02
CA ARG A 785 53.65 -28.82 -44.89
C ARG A 785 52.92 -29.21 -46.18
N ILE A 786 51.71 -28.67 -46.36
CA ILE A 786 50.90 -28.92 -47.56
C ILE A 786 51.01 -27.81 -48.63
N ALA A 787 51.46 -26.60 -48.26
CA ALA A 787 51.73 -25.52 -49.22
C ALA A 787 52.99 -24.70 -48.86
N GLY A 788 53.54 -24.02 -49.87
CA GLY A 788 54.79 -23.25 -49.73
C GLY A 788 56.04 -24.15 -49.70
N VAL A 789 56.15 -25.14 -50.59
CA VAL A 789 57.20 -26.19 -50.51
C VAL A 789 58.63 -25.65 -50.63
N ASN A 790 58.84 -24.53 -51.33
CA ASN A 790 60.15 -23.89 -51.49
C ASN A 790 60.46 -22.85 -50.39
N SER A 791 59.48 -22.53 -49.54
CA SER A 791 59.61 -21.57 -48.47
C SER A 791 60.59 -22.01 -47.38
N VAL A 792 61.29 -21.05 -46.78
CA VAL A 792 62.22 -21.30 -45.67
C VAL A 792 61.62 -20.79 -44.37
N VAL A 793 61.69 -21.65 -43.34
CA VAL A 793 61.22 -21.32 -41.99
C VAL A 793 62.34 -21.46 -40.98
N ASP A 794 62.30 -20.62 -39.96
CA ASP A 794 62.95 -20.91 -38.70
C ASP A 794 62.03 -21.81 -37.86
N TYR A 795 62.58 -22.71 -37.04
CA TYR A 795 61.77 -23.39 -36.03
C TYR A 795 62.56 -23.81 -34.78
N THR A 796 61.87 -23.92 -33.65
CA THR A 796 62.41 -24.37 -32.36
C THR A 796 61.46 -25.36 -31.70
N VAL A 797 61.99 -26.48 -31.21
CA VAL A 797 61.22 -27.46 -30.42
C VAL A 797 61.58 -27.31 -28.94
N TYR A 798 60.58 -27.07 -28.11
CA TYR A 798 60.66 -27.00 -26.66
C TYR A 798 59.96 -28.21 -26.03
N ASP A 799 60.57 -28.85 -25.03
CA ASP A 799 59.92 -29.94 -24.29
C ASP A 799 58.80 -29.45 -23.36
N LYS A 800 58.14 -30.40 -22.68
CA LYS A 800 57.07 -30.13 -21.69
C LYS A 800 57.46 -29.28 -20.47
N SER A 801 58.74 -28.95 -20.32
CA SER A 801 59.26 -28.03 -19.31
C SER A 801 59.76 -26.72 -19.94
N ASN A 802 59.40 -26.48 -21.20
CA ASN A 802 59.81 -25.35 -22.03
C ASN A 802 61.34 -25.26 -22.22
N LYS A 803 62.07 -26.39 -22.14
CA LYS A 803 63.48 -26.46 -22.51
C LYS A 803 63.61 -26.64 -24.02
N ALA A 804 64.30 -25.74 -24.71
CA ALA A 804 64.67 -25.92 -26.11
C ALA A 804 65.51 -27.22 -26.26
N LEU A 805 64.99 -28.17 -27.03
CA LEU A 805 65.69 -29.41 -27.37
C LEU A 805 66.69 -29.17 -28.49
N TYR A 806 66.25 -28.48 -29.53
CA TYR A 806 67.04 -28.00 -30.65
C TYR A 806 66.29 -26.90 -31.40
N PHE A 807 67.00 -26.16 -32.25
CA PHE A 807 66.43 -25.15 -33.14
C PHE A 807 67.12 -25.19 -34.50
N VAL A 808 66.44 -24.64 -35.51
CA VAL A 808 66.88 -24.63 -36.91
C VAL A 808 66.58 -23.27 -37.53
N GLU A 809 67.56 -22.67 -38.19
CA GLU A 809 67.39 -21.45 -38.98
C GLU A 809 67.16 -21.78 -40.47
N GLY A 810 66.16 -21.14 -41.09
CA GLY A 810 66.04 -21.00 -42.54
C GLY A 810 65.97 -22.29 -43.38
N MET A 811 65.20 -23.30 -42.97
CA MET A 811 65.10 -24.60 -43.65
C MET A 811 63.73 -24.86 -44.30
N SER A 812 63.73 -25.63 -45.38
CA SER A 812 62.53 -26.04 -46.15
C SER A 812 62.06 -27.46 -45.77
N HIS A 813 61.81 -27.72 -44.49
CA HIS A 813 61.33 -29.04 -44.02
C HIS A 813 59.88 -29.31 -44.45
N ALA A 814 59.61 -30.53 -44.91
CA ALA A 814 58.27 -30.98 -45.28
C ALA A 814 57.43 -31.42 -44.07
N THR A 815 58.05 -31.94 -43.02
CA THR A 815 57.37 -32.36 -41.78
C THR A 815 58.14 -31.91 -40.54
N TRP A 816 57.45 -31.86 -39.39
CA TRP A 816 58.03 -31.57 -38.08
C TRP A 816 57.47 -32.51 -37.01
N ASP A 817 58.34 -33.06 -36.17
CA ASP A 817 57.96 -33.90 -35.03
C ASP A 817 57.88 -33.08 -33.73
N ILE A 818 56.74 -33.19 -33.05
CA ILE A 818 56.45 -32.57 -31.76
C ILE A 818 56.34 -33.67 -30.68
N PRO A 819 57.35 -33.83 -29.80
CA PRO A 819 57.30 -34.85 -28.73
C PRO A 819 56.09 -34.73 -27.81
N ALA A 820 55.84 -35.78 -27.01
CA ALA A 820 54.77 -35.81 -26.02
C ALA A 820 54.88 -34.65 -25.01
N GLY A 821 53.81 -33.84 -24.89
CA GLY A 821 53.77 -32.64 -24.05
C GLY A 821 54.58 -31.44 -24.57
N ALA A 822 55.16 -31.50 -25.78
CA ALA A 822 56.09 -30.49 -26.30
C ALA A 822 55.41 -29.36 -27.09
N THR A 823 56.17 -28.30 -27.36
CA THR A 823 55.77 -27.16 -28.20
C THR A 823 56.78 -26.94 -29.33
N LEU A 824 56.28 -26.81 -30.55
CA LEU A 824 57.03 -26.37 -31.73
C LEU A 824 56.63 -24.93 -32.06
N VAL A 825 57.60 -24.05 -32.25
CA VAL A 825 57.38 -22.69 -32.79
C VAL A 825 58.01 -22.62 -34.18
N VAL A 826 57.26 -22.16 -35.18
CA VAL A 826 57.69 -22.04 -36.58
C VAL A 826 57.49 -20.59 -37.04
N THR A 827 58.48 -19.99 -37.71
CA THR A 827 58.43 -18.62 -38.25
C THR A 827 58.76 -18.63 -39.74
N VAL A 828 57.91 -18.05 -40.59
CA VAL A 828 58.14 -18.02 -42.04
C VAL A 828 59.05 -16.85 -42.42
N VAL A 829 60.17 -17.15 -43.08
CA VAL A 829 61.20 -16.16 -43.42
C VAL A 829 61.15 -15.77 -44.91
N SER A 830 60.73 -16.68 -45.79
CA SER A 830 60.46 -16.44 -47.20
C SER A 830 59.25 -15.54 -47.44
N THR A 831 59.18 -14.94 -48.63
CA THR A 831 58.05 -14.12 -49.10
C THR A 831 56.80 -14.93 -49.44
N GLU A 832 56.96 -16.21 -49.79
CA GLU A 832 55.88 -17.17 -49.97
C GLU A 832 55.36 -17.65 -48.58
N PRO A 833 54.03 -17.62 -48.32
CA PRO A 833 53.43 -18.19 -47.11
C PRO A 833 53.51 -19.72 -47.06
N VAL A 834 53.49 -20.28 -45.86
CA VAL A 834 53.52 -21.73 -45.61
C VAL A 834 52.22 -22.18 -44.98
N THR A 835 51.55 -23.16 -45.58
CA THR A 835 50.38 -23.82 -44.97
C THR A 835 50.80 -25.15 -44.37
N ILE A 836 50.52 -25.32 -43.08
CA ILE A 836 50.90 -26.47 -42.28
C ILE A 836 49.61 -27.16 -41.80
N GLN A 837 49.51 -28.45 -42.07
CA GLN A 837 48.40 -29.31 -41.68
C GLN A 837 48.74 -30.07 -40.39
N TYR A 838 47.77 -30.16 -39.48
CA TYR A 838 47.90 -30.81 -38.18
C TYR A 838 46.60 -31.49 -37.75
N GLN A 839 46.70 -32.42 -36.80
CA GLN A 839 45.56 -33.21 -36.32
C GLN A 839 45.52 -33.24 -34.78
N SER A 840 44.33 -33.40 -34.21
CA SER A 840 44.14 -33.61 -32.77
C SER A 840 44.99 -34.80 -32.28
N PRO A 841 45.72 -34.69 -31.16
CA PRO A 841 45.59 -33.68 -30.10
C PRO A 841 46.37 -32.37 -30.31
N VAL A 842 47.11 -32.21 -31.41
CA VAL A 842 47.92 -31.00 -31.64
C VAL A 842 47.01 -29.79 -31.81
N THR A 843 47.33 -28.70 -31.10
CA THR A 843 46.69 -27.39 -31.28
C THR A 843 47.68 -26.41 -31.90
N ALA A 844 47.21 -25.57 -32.82
CA ALA A 844 48.02 -24.52 -33.44
C ALA A 844 47.42 -23.13 -33.19
N SER A 845 48.27 -22.11 -33.16
CA SER A 845 47.86 -20.70 -33.05
C SER A 845 48.87 -19.80 -33.76
N LEU A 846 48.39 -18.73 -34.43
CA LEU A 846 49.28 -17.69 -34.94
C LEU A 846 49.86 -16.89 -33.75
N SER A 847 51.14 -16.53 -33.85
CA SER A 847 51.87 -15.84 -32.80
C SER A 847 52.81 -14.78 -33.36
N GLN A 848 53.02 -13.73 -32.56
CA GLN A 848 54.05 -12.72 -32.77
C GLN A 848 55.39 -13.13 -32.12
N GLU A 849 55.42 -14.28 -31.43
CA GLU A 849 56.65 -14.89 -30.89
C GLU A 849 57.43 -15.58 -32.03
N PRO A 850 58.62 -15.08 -32.45
CA PRO A 850 59.43 -15.77 -33.43
C PRO A 850 60.09 -17.02 -32.80
N ALA A 851 60.37 -18.04 -33.60
CA ALA A 851 61.05 -19.24 -33.14
C ALA A 851 62.47 -18.98 -32.62
N LEU A 852 63.14 -17.98 -33.21
CA LEU A 852 64.53 -17.62 -32.96
C LEU A 852 64.68 -16.13 -32.61
N ILE A 853 65.56 -15.82 -31.65
CA ILE A 853 66.16 -14.49 -31.56
C ILE A 853 67.36 -14.44 -32.51
N LYS A 854 67.40 -13.41 -33.37
CA LYS A 854 68.46 -13.22 -34.37
C LYS A 854 68.99 -11.79 -34.33
N ARG A 855 70.32 -11.63 -34.33
CA ARG A 855 71.01 -10.32 -34.29
C ARG A 855 72.28 -10.34 -35.13
N ASN A 856 72.51 -9.24 -35.84
CA ASN A 856 73.75 -8.97 -36.55
C ASN A 856 74.65 -8.09 -35.68
N LEU A 857 75.93 -8.43 -35.58
CA LEU A 857 76.95 -7.70 -34.85
C LEU A 857 78.03 -7.24 -35.84
N THR A 858 78.06 -5.95 -36.13
CA THR A 858 79.05 -5.35 -37.05
C THR A 858 80.47 -5.44 -36.48
N PRO A 859 81.52 -5.28 -37.31
CA PRO A 859 82.91 -5.30 -36.85
C PRO A 859 83.18 -4.40 -35.66
N ASN A 860 84.02 -4.87 -34.74
CA ASN A 860 84.52 -4.15 -33.56
C ASN A 860 83.44 -3.74 -32.53
N ASN A 861 82.20 -4.22 -32.65
CA ASN A 861 81.10 -3.97 -31.70
C ASN A 861 80.88 -5.14 -30.73
N THR A 862 80.14 -4.88 -29.66
CA THR A 862 79.84 -5.82 -28.57
C THR A 862 78.33 -5.91 -28.33
N LEU A 863 77.81 -7.12 -28.09
CA LEU A 863 76.44 -7.36 -27.63
C LEU A 863 76.43 -8.25 -26.38
N LEU A 864 75.35 -8.15 -25.62
CA LEU A 864 75.08 -8.96 -24.43
C LEU A 864 73.73 -9.67 -24.59
N PHE A 865 73.72 -10.98 -24.37
CA PHE A 865 72.52 -11.82 -24.43
C PHE A 865 72.34 -12.52 -23.09
N SER A 866 71.13 -12.55 -22.54
CA SER A 866 70.83 -13.25 -21.29
C SER A 866 70.09 -14.55 -21.58
N ASN A 867 70.61 -15.69 -21.10
CA ASN A 867 69.83 -16.92 -21.07
C ASN A 867 68.81 -16.82 -19.93
N THR A 868 67.59 -16.40 -20.24
CA THR A 868 66.51 -16.21 -19.26
C THR A 868 65.88 -17.52 -18.80
N SER A 869 66.18 -18.65 -19.46
CA SER A 869 65.69 -19.97 -19.06
C SER A 869 66.44 -20.53 -17.82
N PRO A 870 65.89 -21.52 -17.10
CA PRO A 870 66.62 -22.24 -16.06
C PRO A 870 67.53 -23.35 -16.62
N TYR A 871 67.66 -23.49 -17.93
CA TYR A 871 68.38 -24.58 -18.60
C TYR A 871 69.62 -24.06 -19.32
N GLU A 872 70.64 -24.89 -19.47
CA GLU A 872 71.68 -24.62 -20.46
C GLU A 872 71.07 -24.63 -21.87
N ALA A 873 71.38 -23.60 -22.65
CA ALA A 873 70.84 -23.38 -23.99
C ALA A 873 71.95 -23.06 -24.99
N LEU A 874 71.78 -23.53 -26.23
CA LEU A 874 72.74 -23.28 -27.31
C LEU A 874 72.54 -21.88 -27.90
N PHE A 875 73.64 -21.15 -28.07
CA PHE A 875 73.70 -19.84 -28.71
C PHE A 875 74.73 -19.87 -29.85
N VAL A 876 74.28 -19.76 -31.10
CA VAL A 876 75.10 -19.97 -32.29
C VAL A 876 75.56 -18.64 -32.88
N GLY A 877 76.87 -18.41 -32.90
CA GLY A 877 77.48 -17.55 -33.92
C GLY A 877 77.50 -18.32 -35.24
N SER A 878 76.74 -17.85 -36.24
CA SER A 878 76.50 -18.60 -37.47
C SER A 878 77.79 -18.71 -38.30
N PRO A 879 78.23 -19.92 -38.67
CA PRO A 879 79.55 -20.14 -39.27
C PRO A 879 79.65 -19.73 -40.75
N SER A 880 78.59 -19.17 -41.34
CA SER A 880 78.44 -18.94 -42.79
C SER A 880 79.49 -18.04 -43.44
N GLU A 881 80.19 -17.22 -42.66
CA GLU A 881 81.24 -16.31 -43.17
C GLU A 881 82.65 -16.63 -42.64
N GLY A 882 82.81 -17.64 -41.78
CA GLY A 882 84.14 -18.06 -41.28
C GLY A 882 84.85 -17.08 -40.33
N GLY A 883 84.13 -16.11 -39.76
CA GLY A 883 84.69 -15.12 -38.83
C GLY A 883 84.76 -15.60 -37.38
N THR A 884 85.56 -14.90 -36.57
CA THR A 884 85.82 -15.14 -35.15
C THR A 884 85.25 -14.05 -34.25
N TYR A 885 84.85 -14.43 -33.02
CA TYR A 885 84.41 -13.52 -31.96
C TYR A 885 85.09 -13.82 -30.62
N ASP A 886 85.33 -12.79 -29.80
CA ASP A 886 85.67 -12.97 -28.38
C ASP A 886 84.36 -13.09 -27.58
N TYR A 887 84.32 -13.89 -26.51
CA TYR A 887 83.15 -14.01 -25.64
C TYR A 887 83.49 -14.18 -24.16
N VAL A 888 82.57 -13.74 -23.30
CA VAL A 888 82.61 -13.91 -21.84
C VAL A 888 81.22 -14.27 -21.33
N ILE A 889 81.07 -15.45 -20.73
CA ILE A 889 79.86 -15.92 -20.07
C ILE A 889 79.98 -15.65 -18.56
N ARG A 890 78.98 -14.98 -17.98
CA ARG A 890 78.86 -14.69 -16.54
C ARG A 890 77.60 -15.31 -15.97
N ASN A 891 77.68 -15.89 -14.78
CA ASN A 891 76.51 -16.42 -14.08
C ASN A 891 75.65 -15.30 -13.45
N GLN A 892 74.56 -15.67 -12.78
CA GLN A 892 73.66 -14.75 -12.06
C GLN A 892 74.38 -13.75 -11.14
N ASN A 893 75.51 -14.15 -10.55
CA ASN A 893 76.31 -13.34 -9.62
C ASN A 893 77.39 -12.51 -10.36
N GLN A 894 77.28 -12.37 -11.69
CA GLN A 894 78.24 -11.72 -12.59
C GLN A 894 79.67 -12.30 -12.56
N VAL A 895 79.87 -13.49 -11.97
CA VAL A 895 81.16 -14.19 -12.00
C VAL A 895 81.35 -14.85 -13.36
N VAL A 896 82.50 -14.63 -13.98
CA VAL A 896 82.88 -15.29 -15.25
C VAL A 896 82.97 -16.80 -15.03
N VAL A 897 82.17 -17.56 -15.79
CA VAL A 897 82.14 -19.03 -15.76
C VAL A 897 82.78 -19.67 -16.99
N LYS A 898 82.90 -18.91 -18.09
CA LYS A 898 83.57 -19.34 -19.33
C LYS A 898 83.96 -18.10 -20.13
N GLU A 899 85.13 -18.09 -20.74
CA GLU A 899 85.51 -17.08 -21.72
C GLU A 899 86.32 -17.73 -22.85
N GLY A 900 86.43 -17.03 -23.99
CA GLY A 900 87.21 -17.49 -25.12
C GLY A 900 87.53 -16.36 -26.08
N LYS A 901 88.71 -16.44 -26.71
CA LYS A 901 89.15 -15.49 -27.74
C LYS A 901 89.19 -16.14 -29.11
N ASN A 902 88.87 -15.38 -30.15
CA ASN A 902 88.77 -15.84 -31.53
C ASN A 902 87.95 -17.14 -31.70
N ALA A 903 86.83 -17.25 -30.97
CA ALA A 903 85.94 -18.39 -31.00
C ALA A 903 85.20 -18.52 -32.35
N THR A 904 84.91 -19.76 -32.73
CA THR A 904 84.10 -20.12 -33.89
C THR A 904 82.98 -21.08 -33.47
N GLY A 905 81.87 -21.09 -34.23
CA GLY A 905 80.68 -21.89 -33.91
C GLY A 905 79.87 -21.33 -32.73
N GLY A 906 79.04 -22.18 -32.12
CA GLY A 906 78.16 -21.80 -31.02
C GLY A 906 78.71 -22.07 -29.61
N GLN A 907 78.21 -21.32 -28.62
CA GLN A 907 78.45 -21.57 -27.20
C GLN A 907 77.19 -22.11 -26.54
N PHE A 908 77.35 -23.10 -25.67
CA PHE A 908 76.34 -23.40 -24.66
C PHE A 908 76.45 -22.36 -23.53
N VAL A 909 75.32 -21.74 -23.20
CA VAL A 909 75.18 -20.72 -22.16
C VAL A 909 74.37 -21.34 -21.03
N PRO A 910 74.91 -21.47 -19.80
CA PRO A 910 74.17 -22.04 -18.68
C PRO A 910 72.89 -21.26 -18.38
N GLY A 911 71.92 -21.90 -17.71
CA GLY A 911 70.69 -21.24 -17.30
C GLY A 911 70.95 -19.98 -16.47
N LYS A 912 70.12 -18.95 -16.64
CA LYS A 912 70.20 -17.67 -15.93
C LYS A 912 71.57 -16.98 -16.03
N SER A 913 72.31 -17.19 -17.12
CA SER A 913 73.65 -16.64 -17.34
C SER A 913 73.68 -15.68 -18.54
N ASP A 914 74.47 -14.61 -18.43
CA ASP A 914 74.69 -13.63 -19.49
C ASP A 914 75.90 -14.04 -20.36
N ILE A 915 75.77 -14.05 -21.69
CA ILE A 915 76.90 -14.12 -22.63
C ILE A 915 77.13 -12.78 -23.31
N GLN A 916 78.32 -12.21 -23.09
CA GLN A 916 78.85 -11.08 -23.83
C GLN A 916 79.62 -11.60 -25.05
N VAL A 917 79.36 -11.07 -26.24
CA VAL A 917 80.08 -11.39 -27.48
C VAL A 917 80.62 -10.11 -28.12
N HIS A 918 81.87 -10.13 -28.57
CA HIS A 918 82.55 -9.02 -29.21
C HIS A 918 83.10 -9.47 -30.58
N ASN A 919 82.74 -8.75 -31.63
CA ASN A 919 83.11 -9.13 -32.99
C ASN A 919 84.51 -8.60 -33.35
N VAL A 920 85.49 -9.51 -33.34
CA VAL A 920 86.89 -9.23 -33.75
C VAL A 920 87.15 -9.47 -35.25
N SER A 921 86.11 -9.79 -36.03
CA SER A 921 86.18 -9.97 -37.48
C SER A 921 85.98 -8.67 -38.25
N ALA A 922 86.52 -8.61 -39.47
CA ALA A 922 86.31 -7.51 -40.42
C ALA A 922 84.93 -7.53 -41.11
N GLN A 923 84.06 -8.49 -40.78
CA GLN A 923 82.73 -8.71 -41.37
C GLN A 923 81.65 -8.81 -40.28
N THR A 924 80.37 -8.78 -40.65
CA THR A 924 79.26 -8.74 -39.71
C THR A 924 78.86 -10.14 -39.26
N LEU A 925 79.07 -10.48 -37.98
CA LEU A 925 78.70 -11.78 -37.44
C LEU A 925 77.21 -11.86 -37.10
N LYS A 926 76.58 -12.99 -37.39
CA LYS A 926 75.17 -13.24 -37.09
C LYS A 926 75.04 -14.20 -35.91
N PHE A 927 74.32 -13.79 -34.88
CA PHE A 927 74.07 -14.57 -33.67
C PHE A 927 72.60 -15.00 -33.60
N VAL A 928 72.38 -16.26 -33.22
CA VAL A 928 71.09 -16.96 -33.28
C VAL A 928 70.88 -17.83 -32.05
N GLY A 929 69.69 -17.81 -31.46
CA GLY A 929 69.29 -18.72 -30.37
C GLY A 929 67.78 -18.89 -30.27
N ALA A 930 67.34 -19.86 -29.46
CA ALA A 930 65.92 -20.08 -29.19
C ALA A 930 65.28 -18.86 -28.49
N TYR A 931 64.21 -18.31 -29.04
CA TYR A 931 63.64 -17.02 -28.60
C TYR A 931 63.17 -17.02 -27.14
N ARG A 932 62.50 -18.08 -26.66
CA ARG A 932 62.05 -18.19 -25.26
C ARG A 932 63.19 -18.28 -24.24
N HIS A 933 64.41 -18.54 -24.71
CA HIS A 933 65.58 -18.76 -23.86
C HIS A 933 66.52 -17.56 -23.85
N PHE A 934 66.60 -16.78 -24.92
CA PHE A 934 67.56 -15.69 -25.04
C PHE A 934 66.88 -14.34 -25.28
N THR A 935 67.18 -13.37 -24.42
CA THR A 935 66.91 -11.95 -24.67
C THR A 935 68.20 -11.20 -25.01
N VAL A 936 68.11 -10.15 -25.82
CA VAL A 936 69.17 -9.14 -25.85
C VAL A 936 69.04 -8.31 -24.59
N LYS A 937 70.17 -8.07 -23.93
CA LYS A 937 70.32 -7.11 -22.83
C LYS A 937 71.20 -6.00 -23.37
N GLU A 938 70.76 -4.75 -23.28
CA GLU A 938 71.63 -3.66 -23.73
C GLU A 938 72.84 -3.54 -22.79
N VAL A 939 73.96 -3.07 -23.32
CA VAL A 939 75.20 -2.95 -22.55
C VAL A 939 74.98 -1.84 -21.52
N GLU A 940 75.18 -2.17 -20.24
CA GLU A 940 74.82 -1.30 -19.12
C GLU A 940 75.58 0.04 -19.18
N VAL A 941 74.84 1.12 -19.44
CA VAL A 941 75.39 2.45 -19.71
C VAL A 941 75.71 3.17 -18.41
N GLU A 942 76.97 3.57 -18.23
CA GLU A 942 77.39 4.36 -17.06
C GLU A 942 77.00 5.84 -17.23
N PHE A 943 76.15 6.34 -16.33
CA PHE A 943 75.68 7.73 -16.32
C PHE A 943 76.49 8.59 -15.35
N LEU A 944 77.25 9.55 -15.88
CA LEU A 944 77.91 10.59 -15.09
C LEU A 944 76.86 11.49 -14.42
N THR A 945 77.05 11.94 -13.17
CA THR A 945 76.08 12.88 -12.56
C THR A 945 76.40 14.32 -12.96
N LEU A 946 75.45 14.98 -13.63
CA LEU A 946 75.49 16.42 -13.91
C LEU A 946 74.82 17.16 -12.76
N TYR A 947 75.50 18.14 -12.17
CA TYR A 947 75.01 18.94 -11.05
C TYR A 947 74.53 20.31 -11.54
N GLU A 948 73.43 20.81 -10.97
CA GLU A 948 72.89 22.12 -11.33
C GLU A 948 73.91 23.24 -11.06
N ASN A 949 73.96 24.23 -11.96
CA ASN A 949 74.83 25.40 -11.95
C ASN A 949 76.35 25.09 -11.95
N THR A 950 76.75 23.82 -12.06
CA THR A 950 78.14 23.37 -11.98
C THR A 950 78.72 23.14 -13.38
N GLU A 951 79.93 23.63 -13.64
CA GLU A 951 80.65 23.38 -14.90
C GLU A 951 81.39 22.05 -14.84
N THR A 952 80.91 21.07 -15.61
CA THR A 952 81.52 19.74 -15.73
C THR A 952 82.35 19.69 -17.01
N ALA A 953 83.64 19.37 -16.88
CA ALA A 953 84.49 19.11 -18.05
C ALA A 953 84.04 17.86 -18.80
N LEU A 954 83.98 17.94 -20.13
CA LEU A 954 83.72 16.76 -20.96
C LEU A 954 84.92 15.78 -20.89
N PRO A 955 84.69 14.45 -20.94
CA PRO A 955 85.77 13.47 -20.91
C PRO A 955 86.80 13.71 -22.02
N THR A 956 88.09 13.73 -21.67
CA THR A 956 89.18 14.06 -22.61
C THR A 956 89.51 12.96 -23.61
N VAL A 957 88.93 11.77 -23.45
CA VAL A 957 88.99 10.66 -24.42
C VAL A 957 87.56 10.14 -24.60
N GLN A 958 87.00 10.35 -25.79
CA GLN A 958 85.66 9.88 -26.16
C GLN A 958 85.77 8.97 -27.39
N GLN A 959 85.11 7.81 -27.31
CA GLN A 959 84.79 6.98 -28.46
C GLN A 959 83.28 6.75 -28.44
N GLY A 960 82.54 7.56 -29.21
CA GLY A 960 81.08 7.58 -29.17
C GLY A 960 80.51 8.44 -28.03
N ASN A 961 79.25 8.15 -27.69
CA ASN A 961 78.40 9.01 -26.86
C ASN A 961 78.86 9.09 -25.38
N VAL A 962 78.59 10.23 -24.74
CA VAL A 962 78.74 10.42 -23.29
C VAL A 962 77.36 10.56 -22.65
N TYR A 963 77.13 9.92 -21.50
CA TYR A 963 75.82 9.86 -20.86
C TYR A 963 75.85 10.50 -19.48
N TYR A 964 74.82 11.31 -19.18
CA TYR A 964 74.67 12.02 -17.92
C TYR A 964 73.29 11.77 -17.29
N ARG A 965 73.23 11.70 -15.97
CA ARG A 965 71.98 11.84 -15.20
C ARG A 965 71.94 13.25 -14.60
N PHE A 966 70.84 13.95 -14.81
CA PHE A 966 70.56 15.28 -14.27
C PHE A 966 69.29 15.25 -13.41
N SER A 967 69.29 15.98 -12.30
CA SER A 967 68.17 16.08 -11.36
C SER A 967 67.98 17.56 -11.00
N PRO A 968 67.05 18.30 -11.64
CA PRO A 968 66.81 19.71 -11.34
C PRO A 968 66.28 19.90 -9.92
N TYR A 969 66.63 21.01 -9.26
CA TYR A 969 66.14 21.31 -7.91
C TYR A 969 64.73 21.91 -7.88
N SER A 970 64.28 22.54 -8.97
CA SER A 970 62.98 23.21 -9.08
C SER A 970 62.20 22.74 -10.31
N SER A 971 60.87 22.95 -10.34
CA SER A 971 60.02 22.68 -11.51
C SER A 971 59.83 23.96 -12.34
N ASP A 972 60.57 24.11 -13.43
CA ASP A 972 60.52 25.28 -14.32
C ASP A 972 61.30 24.99 -15.63
N LYS A 973 61.49 26.00 -16.49
CA LYS A 973 62.36 25.91 -17.66
C LYS A 973 63.84 25.91 -17.29
N TYR A 974 64.56 24.91 -17.80
CA TYR A 974 66.00 24.74 -17.67
C TYR A 974 66.69 24.90 -19.02
N ARG A 975 67.95 25.32 -18.98
CA ARG A 975 68.87 25.27 -20.11
C ARG A 975 70.04 24.35 -19.77
N ILE A 976 70.27 23.36 -20.63
CA ILE A 976 71.49 22.55 -20.64
C ILE A 976 72.30 22.99 -21.86
N ALA A 977 73.50 23.49 -21.62
CA ALA A 977 74.36 24.00 -22.67
C ALA A 977 75.75 23.37 -22.60
N ILE A 978 76.36 23.22 -23.77
CA ILE A 978 77.78 22.89 -23.92
C ILE A 978 78.49 24.15 -24.40
N LYS A 979 79.72 24.34 -23.94
CA LYS A 979 80.64 25.36 -24.44
C LYS A 979 81.87 24.65 -24.97
N GLU A 980 82.06 24.77 -26.27
CA GLU A 980 83.07 24.04 -27.03
C GLU A 980 84.44 24.72 -26.90
N SER A 981 85.51 23.93 -26.95
CA SER A 981 86.90 24.40 -26.79
C SER A 981 87.84 23.60 -27.69
N GLY A 982 87.78 23.82 -29.00
CA GLY A 982 88.63 23.13 -29.96
C GLY A 982 88.21 23.34 -31.41
N ASP A 983 87.86 22.23 -32.07
CA ASP A 983 87.33 22.21 -33.43
C ASP A 983 85.84 22.57 -33.44
N PHE A 984 85.51 23.74 -33.98
CA PHE A 984 84.13 24.25 -34.10
C PHE A 984 83.43 23.78 -35.40
N SER A 985 83.98 22.78 -36.11
CA SER A 985 83.35 22.12 -37.28
C SER A 985 82.64 20.80 -36.94
N ILE A 986 82.56 20.47 -35.65
CA ILE A 986 81.75 19.38 -35.12
C ILE A 986 80.29 19.81 -34.98
N GLU A 987 79.36 18.86 -34.94
CA GLU A 987 77.93 19.13 -34.72
C GLU A 987 77.45 18.34 -33.48
N PRO A 988 77.60 18.90 -32.26
CA PRO A 988 77.20 18.24 -31.02
C PRO A 988 75.68 18.17 -30.90
N ARG A 989 75.20 17.11 -30.26
CA ARG A 989 73.77 16.79 -30.16
C ARG A 989 73.46 16.36 -28.73
N ILE A 990 72.53 17.06 -28.11
CA ILE A 990 72.04 16.79 -26.76
C ILE A 990 70.64 16.20 -26.90
N GLU A 991 70.46 14.96 -26.48
CA GLU A 991 69.16 14.27 -26.44
C GLU A 991 68.81 13.98 -24.97
N LEU A 992 67.60 14.32 -24.54
CA LEU A 992 67.13 14.16 -23.16
C LEU A 992 65.99 13.14 -23.09
N TYR A 993 65.99 12.32 -22.04
CA TYR A 993 65.07 11.20 -21.81
C TYR A 993 64.56 11.22 -20.35
N SER A 994 63.38 10.65 -20.13
CA SER A 994 62.76 10.57 -18.80
C SER A 994 63.05 9.26 -18.05
N ASP A 995 63.63 8.28 -18.74
CA ASP A 995 63.96 6.93 -18.29
C ASP A 995 65.45 6.62 -18.49
N LYS A 996 66.00 5.68 -17.70
CA LYS A 996 67.43 5.30 -17.79
C LYS A 996 67.70 4.40 -19.00
N GLU A 997 66.66 3.77 -19.53
CA GLU A 997 66.67 2.92 -20.72
C GLU A 997 66.69 3.74 -22.03
N LEU A 998 66.65 5.08 -21.97
CA LEU A 998 66.70 6.00 -23.12
C LEU A 998 65.61 5.74 -24.17
N SER A 999 64.45 5.25 -23.72
CA SER A 999 63.32 4.83 -24.55
C SER A 999 62.19 5.85 -24.64
N ILE A 1000 62.11 6.79 -23.69
CA ILE A 1000 61.09 7.85 -23.61
C ILE A 1000 61.78 9.22 -23.78
N PRO A 1001 61.98 9.68 -25.03
CA PRO A 1001 62.59 10.99 -25.30
C PRO A 1001 61.71 12.14 -24.80
N VAL A 1002 62.38 13.22 -24.38
CA VAL A 1002 61.79 14.44 -23.81
C VAL A 1002 62.01 15.62 -24.74
N ALA A 1003 63.25 15.82 -25.22
CA ALA A 1003 63.62 16.85 -26.19
C ALA A 1003 65.04 16.61 -26.75
N ALA A 1004 65.32 17.04 -27.98
CA ALA A 1004 66.66 17.05 -28.56
C ALA A 1004 67.09 18.43 -29.10
N SER A 1005 68.39 18.76 -29.01
CA SER A 1005 68.92 20.08 -29.44
C SER A 1005 68.79 20.31 -30.95
N ILE A 1006 68.68 19.24 -31.74
CA ILE A 1006 68.42 19.29 -33.20
C ILE A 1006 66.97 19.67 -33.55
N GLU A 1007 66.06 19.64 -32.57
CA GLU A 1007 64.65 20.05 -32.73
C GLU A 1007 64.44 21.53 -32.38
N GLN A 1008 65.51 22.23 -31.98
CA GLN A 1008 65.49 23.61 -31.48
C GLN A 1008 66.40 24.52 -32.31
N GLU A 1009 65.96 25.76 -32.57
CA GLU A 1009 66.71 26.71 -33.41
C GLU A 1009 67.96 27.23 -32.68
N GLN A 1010 69.15 26.83 -33.16
CA GLN A 1010 70.44 27.13 -32.51
C GLN A 1010 70.92 28.56 -32.79
N VAL A 1011 70.29 29.55 -32.17
CA VAL A 1011 70.60 31.00 -32.31
C VAL A 1011 71.80 31.47 -31.45
N TYR A 1012 72.69 30.55 -31.07
CA TYR A 1012 73.71 30.76 -30.03
C TYR A 1012 75.16 30.87 -30.54
N GLY A 1013 75.41 30.46 -31.79
CA GLY A 1013 76.70 30.56 -32.48
C GLY A 1013 77.56 29.30 -32.32
N GLU A 1014 78.54 29.14 -33.22
CA GLU A 1014 79.42 27.96 -33.43
C GLU A 1014 80.33 27.56 -32.23
N GLN A 1015 80.03 28.03 -31.02
CA GLN A 1015 80.76 27.70 -29.79
C GLN A 1015 79.85 27.09 -28.70
N TYR A 1016 78.54 27.02 -28.97
CA TYR A 1016 77.53 26.61 -27.98
C TYR A 1016 76.40 25.80 -28.62
N THR A 1017 76.35 24.52 -28.29
CA THR A 1017 75.15 23.69 -28.47
C THR A 1017 74.23 23.83 -27.25
N VAL A 1018 72.95 24.12 -27.46
CA VAL A 1018 71.98 24.41 -26.39
C VAL A 1018 70.73 23.52 -26.50
N LEU A 1019 70.26 23.03 -25.35
CA LEU A 1019 68.93 22.43 -25.16
C LEU A 1019 68.17 23.22 -24.09
N GLU A 1020 66.94 23.63 -24.38
CA GLU A 1020 66.02 24.27 -23.43
C GLU A 1020 64.75 23.43 -23.26
N TRP A 1021 64.33 23.14 -22.02
CA TRP A 1021 63.07 22.43 -21.77
C TRP A 1021 62.51 22.69 -20.37
N GLU A 1022 61.20 22.49 -20.19
CA GLU A 1022 60.54 22.53 -18.87
C GLU A 1022 60.72 21.20 -18.15
N LEU A 1023 61.41 21.23 -17.00
CA LEU A 1023 61.78 20.03 -16.23
C LEU A 1023 61.16 20.08 -14.84
N GLN A 1024 60.77 18.92 -14.32
CA GLN A 1024 60.14 18.77 -13.01
C GLN A 1024 61.20 18.56 -11.90
N GLY A 1025 61.16 19.41 -10.87
CA GLY A 1025 62.07 19.35 -9.74
C GLY A 1025 62.04 18.00 -9.02
N GLY A 1026 63.22 17.45 -8.74
CA GLY A 1026 63.40 16.15 -8.09
C GLY A 1026 63.20 14.93 -8.99
N GLN A 1027 62.75 15.09 -10.25
CA GLN A 1027 62.76 14.00 -11.23
C GLN A 1027 64.19 13.74 -11.73
N ASN A 1028 64.52 12.48 -12.02
CA ASN A 1028 65.76 12.14 -12.73
C ASN A 1028 65.51 12.16 -14.24
N TYR A 1029 66.34 12.92 -14.96
CA TYR A 1029 66.40 12.91 -16.42
C TYR A 1029 67.75 12.35 -16.87
N TYR A 1030 67.77 11.74 -18.05
CA TYR A 1030 68.91 11.04 -18.61
C TYR A 1030 69.27 11.70 -19.95
N LEU A 1031 70.51 12.14 -20.07
CA LEU A 1031 71.01 12.93 -21.18
C LEU A 1031 72.06 12.12 -21.93
N LYS A 1032 71.91 12.06 -23.25
CA LYS A 1032 72.85 11.48 -24.20
C LYS A 1032 73.48 12.63 -24.98
N LEU A 1033 74.80 12.75 -24.87
CA LEU A 1033 75.62 13.65 -25.68
C LEU A 1033 76.27 12.83 -26.80
N SER A 1034 76.02 13.22 -28.04
CA SER A 1034 76.61 12.61 -29.24
C SER A 1034 77.16 13.69 -30.19
N GLU A 1035 77.98 13.28 -31.15
CA GLU A 1035 78.44 14.11 -32.27
C GLU A 1035 78.03 13.40 -33.57
N LYS A 1036 77.59 14.18 -34.57
CA LYS A 1036 77.01 13.67 -35.82
C LYS A 1036 77.87 12.64 -36.57
N ASP A 1037 79.18 12.88 -36.65
CA ASP A 1037 80.16 12.02 -37.31
C ASP A 1037 80.94 11.15 -36.29
N GLY A 1038 80.58 11.20 -35.00
CA GLY A 1038 81.24 10.48 -33.91
C GLY A 1038 82.57 11.08 -33.43
N LYS A 1039 82.87 12.35 -33.75
CA LYS A 1039 84.11 13.04 -33.34
C LYS A 1039 84.12 13.33 -31.83
N PRO A 1040 85.30 13.36 -31.16
CA PRO A 1040 85.39 13.71 -29.74
C PRO A 1040 85.03 15.17 -29.46
N ILE A 1041 84.08 15.43 -28.56
CA ILE A 1041 83.65 16.79 -28.20
C ILE A 1041 84.51 17.31 -27.05
N GLN A 1042 85.29 18.36 -27.30
CA GLN A 1042 86.11 19.03 -26.28
C GLN A 1042 85.40 20.29 -25.78
N GLY A 1043 85.23 20.43 -24.46
CA GLY A 1043 84.51 21.54 -23.86
C GLY A 1043 84.08 21.30 -22.41
N VAL A 1044 83.12 22.11 -21.96
CA VAL A 1044 82.41 21.96 -20.67
C VAL A 1044 80.90 21.89 -20.90
N ILE A 1045 80.19 21.13 -20.08
CA ILE A 1045 78.71 21.06 -20.04
C ILE A 1045 78.21 21.65 -18.71
N LYS A 1046 77.07 22.35 -18.77
CA LYS A 1046 76.44 22.99 -17.61
C LYS A 1046 74.92 23.02 -17.78
N ALA A 1047 74.20 22.61 -16.73
CA ALA A 1047 72.74 22.72 -16.64
C ALA A 1047 72.35 23.77 -15.60
N ALA A 1048 71.39 24.63 -15.89
CA ALA A 1048 70.91 25.66 -14.96
C ALA A 1048 69.43 26.01 -15.19
N TRP A 1049 68.77 26.41 -14.10
CA TRP A 1049 67.42 26.99 -14.14
C TRP A 1049 67.42 28.34 -14.88
N MET A 1050 66.49 28.53 -15.82
CA MET A 1050 66.32 29.80 -16.53
C MET A 1050 65.41 30.75 -15.74
N ASN A 1051 66.01 31.64 -14.96
CA ASN A 1051 65.27 32.78 -14.39
C ASN A 1051 64.99 33.81 -15.50
N ILE A 1052 63.94 33.56 -16.28
CA ILE A 1052 63.51 34.41 -17.41
C ILE A 1052 62.99 35.74 -16.85
N ARG A 1053 63.53 36.85 -17.35
CA ARG A 1053 63.11 38.20 -16.97
C ARG A 1053 62.03 38.72 -17.92
N ASN A 1054 61.20 39.66 -17.45
CA ASN A 1054 60.20 40.30 -18.31
C ASN A 1054 60.85 41.20 -19.38
N ASP A 1055 62.01 41.80 -19.07
CA ASP A 1055 62.69 42.80 -19.91
C ASP A 1055 64.21 42.54 -20.00
N ASN A 1056 64.81 43.03 -21.07
CA ASN A 1056 66.27 43.15 -21.20
C ASN A 1056 66.79 44.24 -20.24
N SER A 1057 67.92 44.01 -19.57
CA SER A 1057 68.58 45.02 -18.73
C SER A 1057 69.88 45.52 -19.34
N TYR A 1058 70.11 46.84 -19.29
CA TYR A 1058 71.19 47.56 -19.99
C TYR A 1058 72.14 48.20 -18.97
N GLU A 1059 73.44 47.96 -19.13
CA GLU A 1059 74.51 48.42 -18.25
C GLU A 1059 75.39 49.45 -19.00
N TYR A 1060 75.45 50.68 -18.48
CA TYR A 1060 76.12 51.82 -19.14
C TYR A 1060 77.36 52.28 -18.36
N GLY A 1061 78.40 52.65 -19.10
CA GLY A 1061 79.68 53.12 -18.58
C GLY A 1061 79.84 54.65 -18.62
N TYR A 1062 81.06 55.09 -18.28
CA TYR A 1062 81.44 56.50 -18.31
C TYR A 1062 81.26 57.07 -19.73
N GLY A 1063 80.64 58.26 -19.85
CA GLY A 1063 80.28 58.82 -21.15
C GLY A 1063 79.04 58.20 -21.82
N ASN A 1064 78.22 57.47 -21.06
CA ASN A 1064 76.93 56.89 -21.51
C ASN A 1064 77.06 55.82 -22.61
N GLN A 1065 78.22 55.15 -22.69
CA GLN A 1065 78.47 54.01 -23.57
C GLN A 1065 77.79 52.75 -23.03
N LEU A 1066 77.10 52.00 -23.88
CA LEU A 1066 76.46 50.73 -23.50
C LEU A 1066 77.52 49.64 -23.34
N LEU A 1067 77.89 49.27 -22.12
CA LEU A 1067 78.92 48.26 -21.85
C LEU A 1067 78.38 46.84 -21.96
N LYS A 1068 77.11 46.62 -21.61
CA LYS A 1068 76.52 45.28 -21.59
C LYS A 1068 74.99 45.31 -21.69
N VAL A 1069 74.44 44.34 -22.40
CA VAL A 1069 73.01 43.99 -22.39
C VAL A 1069 72.89 42.59 -21.81
N VAL A 1070 72.06 42.42 -20.79
CA VAL A 1070 71.57 41.10 -20.38
C VAL A 1070 70.18 40.93 -20.97
N LEU A 1071 70.02 39.92 -21.82
CA LEU A 1071 68.76 39.58 -22.45
C LEU A 1071 67.80 38.93 -21.45
N PHE A 1072 66.51 38.90 -21.77
CA PHE A 1072 65.47 38.24 -20.98
C PHE A 1072 65.76 36.75 -20.71
N THR A 1073 66.48 36.07 -21.60
CA THR A 1073 66.99 34.69 -21.47
C THR A 1073 68.17 34.52 -20.50
N GLY A 1074 68.69 35.62 -19.94
CA GLY A 1074 69.91 35.65 -19.14
C GLY A 1074 71.22 35.77 -19.94
N ASP A 1075 71.17 35.61 -21.27
CA ASP A 1075 72.33 35.76 -22.18
C ASP A 1075 72.92 37.18 -22.14
N GLN A 1076 74.24 37.33 -22.32
CA GLN A 1076 74.91 38.63 -22.19
C GLN A 1076 75.61 39.05 -23.48
N ILE A 1077 75.29 40.24 -24.01
CA ILE A 1077 76.08 40.88 -25.07
C ILE A 1077 76.95 41.94 -24.39
N VAL A 1078 78.26 41.71 -24.37
CA VAL A 1078 79.27 42.63 -23.81
C VAL A 1078 79.91 43.45 -24.92
N PHE A 1079 80.14 44.73 -24.66
CA PHE A 1079 80.62 45.73 -25.61
C PHE A 1079 81.96 46.30 -25.11
N GLU A 1080 83.01 46.08 -25.88
CA GLU A 1080 84.37 46.52 -25.56
C GLU A 1080 84.72 47.74 -26.44
N TYR A 1081 85.32 48.78 -25.83
CA TYR A 1081 85.61 50.07 -26.47
C TYR A 1081 87.11 50.39 -26.41
N ASP A 1082 87.63 51.17 -27.37
CA ASP A 1082 88.99 51.72 -27.33
C ASP A 1082 89.10 52.92 -26.37
N ARG A 1083 90.34 53.42 -26.16
CA ARG A 1083 90.59 54.60 -25.33
C ARG A 1083 90.02 55.91 -25.89
N ASN A 1084 89.49 55.91 -27.11
CA ASN A 1084 88.86 57.06 -27.76
C ASN A 1084 87.32 56.97 -27.72
N GLY A 1085 86.76 55.86 -27.26
CA GLY A 1085 85.32 55.60 -27.19
C GLY A 1085 84.70 54.92 -28.43
N ASN A 1086 85.52 54.39 -29.35
CA ASN A 1086 85.03 53.58 -30.48
C ASN A 1086 84.76 52.14 -30.02
N LEU A 1087 83.66 51.54 -30.47
CA LEU A 1087 83.37 50.13 -30.18
C LEU A 1087 84.32 49.22 -30.97
N THR A 1088 85.13 48.43 -30.29
CA THR A 1088 86.11 47.51 -30.91
C THR A 1088 85.61 46.07 -31.02
N LYS A 1089 84.75 45.62 -30.09
CA LYS A 1089 84.28 44.23 -30.05
C LYS A 1089 82.91 44.09 -29.39
N ARG A 1090 82.11 43.15 -29.90
CA ARG A 1090 80.86 42.67 -29.28
C ARG A 1090 81.05 41.18 -28.99
N THR A 1091 80.84 40.79 -27.73
CA THR A 1091 81.01 39.41 -27.28
C THR A 1091 79.66 38.90 -26.77
N LYS A 1092 79.02 37.96 -27.48
CA LYS A 1092 77.86 37.22 -26.94
C LYS A 1092 78.39 36.12 -26.02
N LYS A 1093 77.96 36.15 -24.75
CA LYS A 1093 78.09 35.06 -23.79
C LYS A 1093 76.72 34.39 -23.63
N ILE A 1094 76.73 33.08 -23.46
CA ILE A 1094 75.52 32.25 -23.37
C ILE A 1094 75.30 31.83 -21.92
N PHE A 1095 74.11 32.07 -21.37
CA PHE A 1095 73.72 31.48 -20.09
C PHE A 1095 73.70 29.95 -20.24
N PRO A 1096 74.33 29.17 -19.34
CA PRO A 1096 74.79 29.53 -18.01
C PRO A 1096 76.30 29.79 -17.85
N PHE A 1097 77.05 30.01 -18.92
CA PHE A 1097 78.52 30.25 -18.94
C PHE A 1097 78.93 31.74 -18.92
N ASN A 1098 78.12 32.60 -18.30
CA ASN A 1098 78.23 34.06 -18.38
C ASN A 1098 79.21 34.68 -17.36
#